data_AF-A0A832I7K6-F1
#
_entry.id   AF-A0A832I7K6-F1
#
_cell.length_a   1.000
_cell.length_b   1.000
_cell.length_c   1.000
_cell.angle_alpha   90.00
_cell.angle_beta   90.00
_cell.angle_gamma   90.00
#
_symmetry.space_group_name_H-M   'P 1'
#
loop_
_entity.id
_entity.type
_entity.pdbx_description
1 polymer ?
#
loop_
_entity_poly.entity_id
_entity_poly.type
_entity_poly.pdbx_seq_one_letter_code
_entity_poly.pdbx_strand_id
1 'polypeptide(L)'
;MGLNEADTRARLVEPKLKAAGWTDQQVTREFFYQRDHQYTPGRIILVGDQVQRGKPRRVDYLLRLTDGFEIAVVEVKREDEPLEAGLEQAKAYAKDLGLAFAYATNGHEILEYDFFEHKSRKLENFPRPEELWYRWKINTGSSSQYMVSEERATYISKLGAERQQNPLLHSYCPESLCGKKPFYFQEVAICEIIKRIMSGQRRVLLTMATGTGKTFVAFQVVWKLVKSGWLQRKHPGKPARVLFLADRIVLRDQAYNTFAPFADGVNEPRFKIEGHPPNFTRDLYFGIYQTLWSPNEEGKRLFELFPSDFFDLVIIDECHRSGWGTWKEILDHFGEAIHLGMTATPKQDENVDTYEYFCQEEPEVFIDPDHPEKGKRRTAAYEYSLGRGIDDGFLATYKVHRVRTSVDKEGLRLEDAIEQGAEVFIPEDVEPKEYYTTPQFERDITLPDRTKTMVKHLAQLLRKFGIWEKTMVFCVDIEHARLVARLLQDEFGPETGLDNYAVPIVSEEGAEARRWLEDFVSSDKKAPVVATTAELLTTGVDAPPCRNIVFMKTISSPLLFKQIIGRGSRIDKATDKYWFRIIDYTGVTKLFDEWDRPGQRVIERPQGPFTASISGRVLHAQTGDLIVGAQVSVRTGPNTQQGPIRTDSNGSFLFEKLPAGTVTLIVSAPGFVRRELKVETLEDQTVQIDVPLKPERKGARKIKVVGLTVEIADEAIFLVESTGQQLTLEQYRDYTRQKIIQAAPTRKALREIWINNEKRKRFLEELRRSDIHPDVLAEVLNQNEADMYDLLAYLVFGAPIRTRSERAAAFRNREQAFLRRHSENARQVILALLEKYRAGGVEELQPKVFSLSPFREWGGAFRIQNWFGGAEGLARTLEEIQERIYPEEEVAV
;
A
#
# COMPACT_ATOMS: atom_id res chain seq x y z
N MET A 1 -21.71 -2.66 -47.95
CA MET A 1 -21.54 -2.32 -46.53
C MET A 1 -20.69 -3.43 -45.94
N GLY A 2 -19.54 -3.10 -45.34
CA GLY A 2 -18.73 -4.12 -44.65
C GLY A 2 -19.49 -4.72 -43.47
N LEU A 3 -19.17 -5.95 -43.12
CA LEU A 3 -19.70 -6.63 -41.95
C LEU A 3 -19.35 -5.84 -40.69
N ASN A 4 -20.31 -5.70 -39.76
CA ASN A 4 -20.00 -5.20 -38.43
C ASN A 4 -19.08 -6.19 -37.69
N GLU A 5 -18.53 -5.80 -36.54
CA GLU A 5 -17.58 -6.61 -35.77
C GLU A 5 -18.16 -8.00 -35.40
N ALA A 6 -19.44 -8.06 -34.98
CA ALA A 6 -20.09 -9.31 -34.61
C ALA A 6 -20.29 -10.25 -35.82
N ASP A 7 -20.68 -9.72 -36.97
CA ASP A 7 -20.81 -10.48 -38.22
C ASP A 7 -19.43 -10.92 -38.75
N THR A 8 -18.41 -10.07 -38.58
CA THR A 8 -17.00 -10.38 -38.93
C THR A 8 -16.49 -11.56 -38.11
N ARG A 9 -16.73 -11.54 -36.79
CA ARG A 9 -16.44 -12.64 -35.87
C ARG A 9 -17.07 -13.95 -36.34
N ALA A 10 -18.39 -13.95 -36.52
CA ALA A 10 -19.14 -15.17 -36.83
C ALA A 10 -18.86 -15.72 -38.24
N ARG A 11 -18.75 -14.86 -39.25
CA ARG A 11 -18.67 -15.28 -40.66
C ARG A 11 -17.25 -15.48 -41.17
N LEU A 12 -16.26 -14.77 -40.60
CA LEU A 12 -14.89 -14.77 -41.12
C LEU A 12 -13.89 -15.33 -40.11
N VAL A 13 -13.94 -14.90 -38.84
CA VAL A 13 -12.92 -15.28 -37.83
C VAL A 13 -13.15 -16.69 -37.30
N GLU A 14 -14.37 -17.05 -36.89
CA GLU A 14 -14.67 -18.39 -36.37
C GLU A 14 -14.36 -19.54 -37.34
N PRO A 15 -14.72 -19.45 -38.64
CA PRO A 15 -14.33 -20.47 -39.60
C PRO A 15 -12.81 -20.63 -39.71
N LYS A 16 -12.05 -19.52 -39.64
CA LYS A 16 -10.58 -19.56 -39.67
C LYS A 16 -9.97 -20.20 -38.41
N LEU A 17 -10.49 -19.89 -37.22
CA LEU A 17 -10.06 -20.55 -35.98
C LEU A 17 -10.35 -22.06 -36.01
N LYS A 18 -11.55 -22.46 -36.47
CA LYS A 18 -11.92 -23.87 -36.64
C LYS A 18 -11.05 -24.58 -37.68
N ALA A 19 -10.77 -23.93 -38.82
CA ALA A 19 -9.87 -24.45 -39.85
C ALA A 19 -8.43 -24.62 -39.34
N ALA A 20 -7.99 -23.76 -38.41
CA ALA A 20 -6.72 -23.90 -37.71
C ALA A 20 -6.71 -24.98 -36.61
N GLY A 21 -7.82 -25.68 -36.39
CA GLY A 21 -7.92 -26.80 -35.44
C GLY A 21 -8.29 -26.42 -34.01
N TRP A 22 -8.71 -25.17 -33.76
CA TRP A 22 -9.22 -24.75 -32.47
C TRP A 22 -10.63 -25.31 -32.23
N THR A 23 -10.82 -26.06 -31.14
CA THR A 23 -12.12 -26.61 -30.75
C THR A 23 -12.95 -25.62 -29.93
N ASP A 24 -14.26 -25.84 -29.85
CA ASP A 24 -15.17 -24.98 -29.07
C ASP A 24 -14.82 -24.96 -27.56
N GLN A 25 -14.20 -26.02 -27.02
CA GLN A 25 -13.72 -26.07 -25.63
C GLN A 25 -12.43 -25.26 -25.42
N GLN A 26 -11.58 -25.18 -26.45
CA GLN A 26 -10.30 -24.48 -26.42
C GLN A 26 -10.42 -22.99 -26.75
N VAL A 27 -11.58 -22.55 -27.23
CA VAL A 27 -11.86 -21.14 -27.51
C VAL A 27 -12.86 -20.64 -26.49
N THR A 28 -12.39 -19.87 -25.50
CA THR A 28 -13.31 -19.16 -24.60
C THR A 28 -13.83 -17.93 -25.34
N ARG A 29 -15.16 -17.85 -25.47
CA ARG A 29 -15.89 -16.87 -26.29
C ARG A 29 -16.70 -15.90 -25.43
N GLU A 30 -17.03 -14.75 -26.02
CA GLU A 30 -18.30 -14.07 -25.76
C GLU A 30 -19.40 -14.78 -26.59
N PHE A 31 -20.22 -15.66 -25.99
CA PHE A 31 -21.27 -16.36 -26.75
C PHE A 31 -22.55 -15.50 -26.81
N PHE A 32 -23.16 -15.41 -27.99
CA PHE A 32 -24.43 -14.71 -28.29
C PHE A 32 -25.62 -15.04 -27.34
N TYR A 33 -25.54 -16.11 -26.54
CA TYR A 33 -26.54 -16.53 -25.54
C TYR A 33 -26.08 -16.45 -24.07
N GLN A 34 -24.78 -16.28 -23.82
CA GLN A 34 -24.20 -15.88 -22.54
C GLN A 34 -23.54 -14.52 -22.76
N ARG A 35 -24.33 -13.45 -22.65
CA ARG A 35 -23.80 -12.09 -22.56
C ARG A 35 -22.77 -12.09 -21.42
N ASP A 36 -21.57 -11.57 -21.71
CA ASP A 36 -20.57 -11.16 -20.72
C ASP A 36 -19.54 -12.20 -20.20
N HIS A 37 -18.66 -12.75 -21.06
CA HIS A 37 -17.36 -13.25 -20.55
C HIS A 37 -16.37 -12.09 -20.39
N GLN A 38 -16.61 -11.27 -19.38
CA GLN A 38 -15.74 -10.18 -18.97
C GLN A 38 -14.68 -10.74 -18.03
N TYR A 39 -13.39 -10.55 -18.34
CA TYR A 39 -12.32 -11.03 -17.45
C TYR A 39 -12.08 -10.06 -16.29
N THR A 40 -12.54 -8.81 -16.41
CA THR A 40 -12.70 -7.90 -15.26
C THR A 40 -14.13 -7.37 -15.19
N PRO A 41 -14.73 -7.28 -14.00
CA PRO A 41 -16.08 -6.75 -13.83
C PRO A 41 -16.16 -5.22 -13.91
N GLY A 42 -15.02 -4.52 -14.08
CA GLY A 42 -14.94 -3.07 -14.17
C GLY A 42 -14.96 -2.39 -12.81
N ARG A 43 -14.16 -1.32 -12.69
CA ARG A 43 -13.98 -0.53 -11.47
C ARG A 43 -15.31 -0.17 -10.82
N ILE A 44 -15.36 -0.26 -9.49
CA ILE A 44 -16.49 0.28 -8.72
C ILE A 44 -16.28 1.79 -8.55
N ILE A 45 -17.24 2.58 -9.05
CA ILE A 45 -17.25 4.05 -9.04
C ILE A 45 -18.42 4.48 -8.14
N LEU A 46 -18.18 5.46 -7.26
CA LEU A 46 -19.22 5.98 -6.38
C LEU A 46 -19.79 7.28 -6.95
N VAL A 47 -21.10 7.26 -7.24
CA VAL A 47 -21.86 8.44 -7.65
C VAL A 47 -22.71 8.88 -6.47
N GLY A 48 -22.16 9.78 -5.64
CA GLY A 48 -22.74 10.10 -4.34
C GLY A 48 -22.66 8.88 -3.41
N ASP A 49 -23.82 8.30 -3.07
CA ASP A 49 -23.94 7.06 -2.29
C ASP A 49 -24.39 5.85 -3.15
N GLN A 50 -24.57 6.04 -4.46
CA GLN A 50 -24.89 4.95 -5.39
C GLN A 50 -23.64 4.31 -5.99
N VAL A 51 -23.72 3.00 -6.20
CA VAL A 51 -22.66 2.19 -6.78
C VAL A 51 -22.89 2.07 -8.28
N GLN A 52 -21.92 2.50 -9.09
CA GLN A 52 -21.88 2.20 -10.51
C GLN A 52 -20.61 1.40 -10.84
N ARG A 53 -20.69 0.54 -11.86
CA ARG A 53 -19.50 -0.13 -12.40
C ARG A 53 -19.04 0.60 -13.66
N GLY A 54 -17.74 0.86 -13.72
CA GLY A 54 -17.06 1.32 -14.92
C GLY A 54 -17.06 0.25 -16.00
N LYS A 55 -16.48 0.59 -17.15
CA LYS A 55 -16.46 -0.31 -18.31
C LYS A 55 -15.68 -1.60 -17.95
N PRO A 56 -16.31 -2.78 -18.04
CA PRO A 56 -15.60 -4.04 -17.85
C PRO A 56 -14.62 -4.29 -18.99
N ARG A 57 -13.55 -5.05 -18.72
CA ARG A 57 -12.64 -5.49 -19.78
C ARG A 57 -13.07 -6.86 -20.28
N ARG A 58 -13.14 -6.97 -21.61
CA ARG A 58 -13.52 -8.18 -22.33
C ARG A 58 -12.59 -8.35 -23.54
N VAL A 59 -12.37 -9.60 -23.92
CA VAL A 59 -11.64 -10.00 -25.11
C VAL A 59 -12.61 -10.67 -26.08
N ASP A 60 -12.35 -10.58 -27.38
CA ASP A 60 -13.21 -11.26 -28.37
C ASP A 60 -13.03 -12.78 -28.33
N TYR A 61 -11.77 -13.22 -28.35
CA TYR A 61 -11.42 -14.63 -28.15
C TYR A 61 -10.21 -14.79 -27.24
N LEU A 62 -10.34 -15.70 -26.28
CA LEU A 62 -9.23 -16.22 -25.50
C LEU A 62 -8.96 -17.67 -25.90
N LEU A 63 -7.77 -17.91 -26.44
CA LEU A 63 -7.34 -19.21 -26.94
C LEU A 63 -6.64 -19.97 -25.82
N ARG A 64 -7.19 -21.13 -25.45
CA ARG A 64 -6.75 -22.01 -24.36
C ARG A 64 -6.28 -23.36 -24.92
N LEU A 65 -5.07 -23.79 -24.57
CA LEU A 65 -4.61 -25.14 -24.94
C LEU A 65 -5.39 -26.23 -24.19
N THR A 66 -5.68 -25.94 -22.91
CA THR A 66 -6.56 -26.69 -22.01
C THR A 66 -7.30 -25.69 -21.13
N ASP A 67 -8.35 -26.14 -20.43
CA ASP A 67 -9.04 -25.32 -19.41
C ASP A 67 -8.10 -24.76 -18.33
N GLY A 68 -6.90 -25.34 -18.18
CA GLY A 68 -5.89 -24.92 -17.21
C GLY A 68 -4.80 -24.00 -17.76
N PHE A 69 -4.79 -23.70 -19.07
CA PHE A 69 -3.69 -22.95 -19.70
C PHE A 69 -4.12 -22.14 -20.94
N GLU A 70 -4.16 -20.82 -20.77
CA GLU A 70 -4.35 -19.82 -21.80
C GLU A 70 -3.03 -19.58 -22.55
N ILE A 71 -3.08 -19.36 -23.87
CA ILE A 71 -1.87 -19.13 -24.67
C ILE A 71 -1.92 -17.88 -25.53
N ALA A 72 -3.11 -17.43 -25.94
CA ALA A 72 -3.24 -16.28 -26.82
C ALA A 72 -4.59 -15.56 -26.73
N VAL A 73 -4.61 -14.30 -27.15
CA VAL A 73 -5.83 -13.48 -27.27
C VAL A 73 -6.00 -12.99 -28.70
N VAL A 74 -7.24 -12.91 -29.17
CA VAL A 74 -7.61 -12.33 -30.47
C VAL A 74 -8.54 -11.15 -30.24
N GLU A 75 -8.19 -10.01 -30.81
CA GLU A 75 -9.02 -8.81 -30.95
C GLU A 75 -9.54 -8.73 -32.39
N VAL A 76 -10.83 -8.49 -32.54
CA VAL A 76 -11.50 -8.41 -33.84
C VAL A 76 -12.00 -6.99 -34.06
N LYS A 77 -11.76 -6.50 -35.27
CA LYS A 77 -12.32 -5.23 -35.76
C LYS A 77 -13.35 -5.50 -36.84
N ARG A 78 -14.10 -4.45 -37.18
CA ARG A 78 -15.03 -4.49 -38.32
C ARG A 78 -14.27 -4.82 -39.61
N GLU A 79 -14.96 -5.44 -40.56
CA GLU A 79 -14.36 -5.85 -41.83
C GLU A 79 -13.66 -4.69 -42.58
N ASP A 80 -14.19 -3.47 -42.46
CA ASP A 80 -13.69 -2.26 -43.11
C ASP A 80 -12.59 -1.52 -42.33
N GLU A 81 -12.25 -1.97 -41.12
CA GLU A 81 -11.23 -1.34 -40.30
C GLU A 81 -9.82 -1.91 -40.56
N PRO A 82 -8.76 -1.09 -40.41
CA PRO A 82 -7.39 -1.56 -40.51
C PRO A 82 -7.03 -2.44 -39.30
N LEU A 83 -6.31 -3.52 -39.57
CA LEU A 83 -5.84 -4.51 -38.59
C LEU A 83 -4.96 -3.89 -37.48
N GLU A 84 -4.18 -2.85 -37.80
CA GLU A 84 -3.35 -2.13 -36.82
C GLU A 84 -4.17 -1.46 -35.72
N ALA A 85 -5.44 -1.11 -35.97
CA ALA A 85 -6.30 -0.45 -34.99
C ALA A 85 -6.59 -1.33 -33.75
N GLY A 86 -6.53 -2.66 -33.90
CA GLY A 86 -6.72 -3.62 -32.79
C GLY A 86 -5.44 -4.04 -32.08
N LEU A 87 -4.26 -3.74 -32.62
CA LEU A 87 -3.01 -4.37 -32.16
C LEU A 87 -2.62 -3.97 -30.73
N GLU A 88 -2.62 -2.68 -30.41
CA GLU A 88 -2.24 -2.21 -29.07
C GLU A 88 -3.24 -2.68 -28.00
N GLN A 89 -4.51 -2.81 -28.37
CA GLN A 89 -5.55 -3.36 -27.49
C GLN A 89 -5.31 -4.85 -27.24
N ALA A 90 -5.03 -5.64 -28.29
CA ALA A 90 -4.70 -7.06 -28.15
C ALA A 90 -3.43 -7.26 -27.29
N LYS A 91 -2.40 -6.42 -27.48
CA LYS A 91 -1.18 -6.42 -26.66
C LYS A 91 -1.47 -6.08 -25.20
N ALA A 92 -2.33 -5.11 -24.92
CA ALA A 92 -2.72 -4.75 -23.56
C ALA A 92 -3.43 -5.93 -22.87
N TYR A 93 -4.37 -6.59 -23.56
CA TYR A 93 -5.05 -7.78 -23.05
C TYR A 93 -4.11 -8.96 -22.83
N ALA A 94 -3.18 -9.20 -23.75
CA ALA A 94 -2.18 -10.25 -23.59
C ALA A 94 -1.28 -9.99 -22.37
N LYS A 95 -0.87 -8.75 -22.14
CA LYS A 95 -0.12 -8.37 -20.93
C LYS A 95 -0.93 -8.58 -19.65
N ASP A 96 -2.20 -8.16 -19.63
CA ASP A 96 -3.08 -8.37 -18.48
C ASP A 96 -3.23 -9.85 -18.14
N LEU A 97 -3.44 -10.68 -19.17
CA LEU A 97 -3.70 -12.12 -19.07
C LEU A 97 -2.42 -12.98 -19.05
N GLY A 98 -1.22 -12.37 -19.04
CA GLY A 98 0.06 -13.10 -19.00
C GLY A 98 0.34 -13.99 -20.22
N LEU A 99 -0.15 -13.60 -21.40
CA LEU A 99 -0.11 -14.38 -22.64
C LEU A 99 1.09 -14.04 -23.50
N ALA A 100 1.61 -15.04 -24.23
CA ALA A 100 2.78 -14.88 -25.08
C ALA A 100 2.47 -14.38 -26.51
N PHE A 101 1.21 -14.53 -26.96
CA PHE A 101 0.81 -14.16 -28.31
C PHE A 101 -0.48 -13.33 -28.30
N ALA A 102 -0.50 -12.26 -29.09
CA ALA A 102 -1.67 -11.42 -29.31
C ALA A 102 -1.98 -11.34 -30.80
N TYR A 103 -3.26 -11.35 -31.16
CA TYR A 103 -3.70 -11.24 -32.55
C TYR A 103 -4.71 -10.11 -32.72
N ALA A 104 -4.60 -9.37 -33.83
CA ALA A 104 -5.61 -8.44 -34.31
C ALA A 104 -6.07 -8.86 -35.71
N THR A 105 -7.37 -8.84 -35.98
CA THR A 105 -7.92 -9.27 -37.29
C THR A 105 -9.20 -8.51 -37.65
N ASN A 106 -9.44 -8.34 -38.95
CA ASN A 106 -10.72 -7.88 -39.52
C ASN A 106 -11.43 -9.01 -40.28
N GLY A 107 -11.05 -10.26 -40.03
CA GLY A 107 -11.59 -11.45 -40.70
C GLY A 107 -10.81 -11.88 -41.94
N HIS A 108 -10.26 -10.94 -42.72
CA HIS A 108 -9.51 -11.26 -43.95
C HIS A 108 -8.03 -11.44 -43.71
N GLU A 109 -7.41 -10.52 -42.97
CA GLU A 109 -6.00 -10.56 -42.59
C GLU A 109 -5.85 -10.79 -41.08
N ILE A 110 -4.72 -11.36 -40.67
CA ILE A 110 -4.39 -11.61 -39.26
C ILE A 110 -3.03 -10.98 -38.97
N LEU A 111 -2.95 -10.15 -37.95
CA LEU A 111 -1.71 -9.58 -37.44
C LEU A 111 -1.38 -10.21 -36.10
N GLU A 112 -0.27 -10.92 -36.01
CA GLU A 112 0.26 -11.46 -34.76
C GLU A 112 1.27 -10.48 -34.15
N TYR A 113 1.29 -10.39 -32.83
CA TYR A 113 2.41 -9.88 -32.04
C TYR A 113 2.92 -10.99 -31.11
N ASP A 114 4.22 -11.32 -31.25
CA ASP A 114 4.91 -12.32 -30.43
C ASP A 114 5.74 -11.62 -29.34
N PHE A 115 5.42 -11.92 -28.08
CA PHE A 115 6.12 -11.34 -26.92
C PHE A 115 7.50 -11.94 -26.66
N PHE A 116 7.84 -13.09 -27.24
CA PHE A 116 9.20 -13.64 -27.18
C PHE A 116 10.15 -12.96 -28.17
N GLU A 117 9.66 -12.63 -29.37
CA GLU A 117 10.46 -11.96 -30.41
C GLU A 117 10.36 -10.43 -30.35
N HIS A 118 9.37 -9.90 -29.64
CA HIS A 118 8.99 -8.48 -29.62
C HIS A 118 8.72 -7.90 -31.02
N LYS A 119 8.06 -8.70 -31.88
CA LYS A 119 7.79 -8.36 -33.28
C LYS A 119 6.33 -8.63 -33.66
N SER A 120 5.84 -7.84 -34.62
CA SER A 120 4.57 -8.11 -35.29
C SER A 120 4.80 -8.72 -36.68
N ARG A 121 3.88 -9.58 -37.11
CA ARG A 121 3.89 -10.16 -38.47
C ARG A 121 2.48 -10.48 -38.96
N LYS A 122 2.27 -10.31 -40.27
CA LYS A 122 1.03 -10.71 -40.93
C LYS A 122 1.02 -12.22 -41.16
N LEU A 123 -0.13 -12.85 -40.92
CA LEU A 123 -0.38 -14.26 -41.12
C LEU A 123 -1.56 -14.45 -42.07
N GLU A 124 -1.49 -15.49 -42.90
CA GLU A 124 -2.62 -15.89 -43.75
C GLU A 124 -3.69 -16.65 -42.95
N ASN A 125 -3.26 -17.47 -41.99
CA ASN A 125 -4.12 -18.31 -41.15
C ASN A 125 -3.69 -18.26 -39.69
N PHE A 126 -4.63 -18.52 -38.77
CA PHE A 126 -4.30 -18.66 -37.36
C PHE A 126 -3.36 -19.86 -37.15
N PRO A 127 -2.36 -19.74 -36.25
CA PRO A 127 -1.54 -20.88 -35.88
C PRO A 127 -2.36 -21.98 -35.20
N ARG A 128 -1.93 -23.23 -35.35
CA ARG A 128 -2.55 -24.38 -34.68
C ARG A 128 -2.24 -24.37 -33.18
N PRO A 129 -3.10 -24.94 -32.31
CA PRO A 129 -2.79 -25.07 -30.88
C PRO A 129 -1.41 -25.70 -30.60
N GLU A 130 -1.05 -26.76 -31.33
CA GLU A 130 0.22 -27.48 -31.17
C GLU A 130 1.42 -26.62 -31.58
N GLU A 131 1.24 -25.75 -32.57
CA GLU A 131 2.28 -24.83 -33.04
C GLU A 131 2.58 -23.75 -32.00
N LEU A 132 1.54 -23.15 -31.41
CA LEU A 132 1.73 -22.19 -30.32
C LEU A 132 2.36 -22.85 -29.11
N TRP A 133 1.94 -24.06 -28.76
CA TRP A 133 2.55 -24.82 -27.67
C TRP A 133 4.04 -25.09 -27.91
N TYR A 134 4.39 -25.48 -29.14
CA TYR A 134 5.79 -25.72 -29.53
C TYR A 134 6.63 -24.44 -29.42
N ARG A 135 6.16 -23.32 -29.99
CA ARG A 135 6.82 -22.02 -29.89
C ARG A 135 6.99 -21.59 -28.44
N TRP A 136 5.95 -21.77 -27.63
CA TRP A 136 5.99 -21.45 -26.21
C TRP A 136 7.05 -22.28 -25.47
N LYS A 137 7.11 -23.61 -25.70
CA LYS A 137 8.09 -24.48 -25.02
C LYS A 137 9.54 -24.17 -25.38
N ILE A 138 9.82 -23.85 -26.64
CA ILE A 138 11.18 -23.46 -27.06
C ILE A 138 11.61 -22.19 -26.34
N ASN A 139 10.76 -21.17 -26.35
CA ASN A 139 11.12 -19.86 -25.82
C ASN A 139 11.15 -19.81 -24.29
N THR A 140 10.47 -20.73 -23.60
CA THR A 140 10.52 -20.86 -22.14
C THR A 140 11.56 -21.86 -21.64
N GLY A 141 12.42 -22.40 -22.52
CA GLY A 141 13.51 -23.31 -22.14
C GLY A 141 13.06 -24.69 -21.65
N SER A 142 11.81 -25.09 -21.93
CA SER A 142 11.23 -26.37 -21.47
C SER A 142 11.59 -27.58 -22.36
N SER A 143 12.62 -27.47 -23.21
CA SER A 143 13.13 -28.55 -24.06
C SER A 143 14.64 -28.64 -23.98
N SER A 144 15.16 -29.86 -23.75
CA SER A 144 16.54 -30.21 -24.09
C SER A 144 16.84 -29.76 -25.52
N GLN A 145 17.96 -29.06 -25.69
CA GLN A 145 18.58 -28.85 -27.00
C GLN A 145 18.67 -30.21 -27.72
N TYR A 146 18.55 -30.21 -29.05
CA TYR A 146 18.40 -31.35 -29.97
C TYR A 146 16.96 -31.83 -30.22
N MET A 147 16.30 -31.31 -31.26
CA MET A 147 15.56 -32.15 -32.23
C MET A 147 15.50 -31.45 -33.60
N VAL A 148 15.85 -32.22 -34.64
CA VAL A 148 15.93 -31.83 -36.06
C VAL A 148 14.52 -31.74 -36.68
N SER A 149 14.39 -30.98 -37.75
CA SER A 149 13.18 -30.57 -38.49
C SER A 149 12.22 -31.66 -39.01
N GLU A 150 12.47 -32.96 -38.77
CA GLU A 150 11.71 -34.07 -39.39
C GLU A 150 10.57 -34.67 -38.53
N GLU A 151 10.43 -34.33 -37.24
CA GLU A 151 9.39 -34.95 -36.36
C GLU A 151 8.16 -34.06 -36.07
N ARG A 152 7.67 -33.26 -37.03
CA ARG A 152 6.41 -32.49 -36.84
C ARG A 152 5.16 -33.37 -36.70
N ALA A 153 5.14 -34.57 -37.30
CA ALA A 153 3.98 -35.46 -37.29
C ALA A 153 3.84 -36.30 -35.99
N THR A 154 4.96 -36.63 -35.34
CA THR A 154 5.02 -37.47 -34.12
C THR A 154 4.63 -36.71 -32.84
N TYR A 155 4.56 -35.38 -32.91
CA TYR A 155 4.30 -34.49 -31.78
C TYR A 155 2.81 -34.36 -31.43
N ILE A 156 1.94 -34.49 -32.44
CA ILE A 156 0.47 -34.35 -32.30
C ILE A 156 -0.12 -35.46 -31.40
N SER A 157 0.47 -36.66 -31.38
CA SER A 157 0.03 -37.76 -30.49
C SER A 157 0.53 -37.63 -29.05
N LYS A 158 1.54 -36.79 -28.77
CA LYS A 158 2.13 -36.62 -27.43
C LYS A 158 1.40 -35.60 -26.56
N LEU A 159 0.62 -34.69 -27.15
CA LEU A 159 -0.10 -33.64 -26.39
C LEU A 159 -1.09 -34.23 -25.37
N GLY A 160 -1.73 -35.37 -25.69
CA GLY A 160 -2.67 -36.05 -24.78
C GLY A 160 -2.02 -36.53 -23.47
N ALA A 161 -0.82 -37.12 -23.56
CA ALA A 161 -0.04 -37.55 -22.39
C ALA A 161 0.58 -36.34 -21.65
N GLU A 162 1.06 -35.33 -22.38
CA GLU A 162 1.56 -34.08 -21.79
C GLU A 162 0.47 -33.32 -21.02
N ARG A 163 -0.79 -33.33 -21.47
CA ARG A 163 -1.91 -32.68 -20.76
C ARG A 163 -2.14 -33.24 -19.36
N GLN A 164 -1.90 -34.53 -19.16
CA GLN A 164 -2.08 -35.17 -17.86
C GLN A 164 -0.85 -34.99 -16.95
N GLN A 165 0.35 -34.90 -17.52
CA GLN A 165 1.59 -34.91 -16.74
C GLN A 165 2.21 -33.52 -16.55
N ASN A 166 1.93 -32.56 -17.42
CA ASN A 166 2.43 -31.21 -17.31
C ASN A 166 1.53 -30.40 -16.36
N PRO A 167 2.05 -29.91 -15.22
CA PRO A 167 1.24 -29.17 -14.27
C PRO A 167 0.70 -27.86 -14.85
N LEU A 168 1.30 -27.25 -15.87
CA LEU A 168 0.70 -26.07 -16.54
C LEU A 168 -0.59 -26.44 -17.28
N LEU A 169 -0.58 -27.56 -18.01
CA LEU A 169 -1.69 -28.00 -18.84
C LEU A 169 -2.79 -28.73 -18.05
N HIS A 170 -2.48 -29.22 -16.84
CA HIS A 170 -3.44 -29.89 -15.98
C HIS A 170 -4.58 -28.95 -15.57
N SER A 171 -5.82 -29.46 -15.57
CA SER A 171 -6.99 -28.68 -15.17
C SER A 171 -6.93 -28.21 -13.72
N TYR A 172 -7.52 -27.04 -13.45
CA TYR A 172 -7.77 -26.57 -12.09
C TYR A 172 -8.71 -27.53 -11.33
N CYS A 173 -8.78 -27.37 -10.00
CA CYS A 173 -9.82 -28.04 -9.23
C CYS A 173 -11.20 -27.63 -9.75
N PRO A 174 -12.10 -28.58 -10.06
CA PRO A 174 -13.43 -28.26 -10.59
C PRO A 174 -14.24 -27.40 -9.61
N GLU A 175 -15.02 -26.46 -10.15
CA GLU A 175 -15.90 -25.58 -9.37
C GLU A 175 -16.92 -26.38 -8.55
N SER A 176 -17.39 -27.53 -9.05
CA SER A 176 -18.27 -28.43 -8.31
C SER A 176 -17.66 -28.98 -7.02
N LEU A 177 -16.33 -28.96 -6.91
CA LEU A 177 -15.59 -29.49 -5.75
C LEU A 177 -15.07 -28.38 -4.84
N CYS A 178 -14.52 -27.29 -5.40
CA CYS A 178 -13.97 -26.18 -4.61
C CYS A 178 -14.89 -24.95 -4.50
N GLY A 179 -16.07 -24.98 -5.12
CA GLY A 179 -17.12 -23.96 -5.02
C GLY A 179 -16.85 -22.66 -5.77
N LYS A 180 -15.73 -22.54 -6.48
CA LYS A 180 -15.33 -21.32 -7.23
C LYS A 180 -14.26 -21.61 -8.28
N LYS A 181 -14.19 -20.75 -9.31
CA LYS A 181 -13.11 -20.74 -10.32
C LYS A 181 -12.06 -19.66 -10.03
N PRO A 182 -10.80 -19.84 -10.47
CA PRO A 182 -9.80 -18.78 -10.41
C PRO A 182 -10.20 -17.56 -11.23
N PHE A 183 -9.91 -16.36 -10.72
CA PHE A 183 -9.95 -15.13 -11.52
C PHE A 183 -8.73 -15.04 -12.44
N TYR A 184 -8.80 -14.20 -13.48
CA TYR A 184 -7.72 -14.08 -14.48
C TYR A 184 -6.34 -13.87 -13.83
N PHE A 185 -6.23 -12.95 -12.86
CA PHE A 185 -4.96 -12.66 -12.19
C PHE A 185 -4.48 -13.81 -11.29
N GLN A 186 -5.40 -14.67 -10.84
CA GLN A 186 -5.06 -15.89 -10.12
C GLN A 186 -4.56 -16.95 -11.11
N GLU A 187 -5.17 -17.10 -12.28
CA GLU A 187 -4.66 -17.97 -13.36
C GLU A 187 -3.23 -17.57 -13.74
N VAL A 188 -2.97 -16.26 -13.94
CA VAL A 188 -1.63 -15.72 -14.21
C VAL A 188 -0.67 -16.05 -13.07
N ALA A 189 -1.05 -15.77 -11.82
CA ALA A 189 -0.20 -16.07 -10.66
C ALA A 189 0.17 -17.55 -10.57
N ILE A 190 -0.81 -18.45 -10.74
CA ILE A 190 -0.61 -19.91 -10.70
C ILE A 190 0.35 -20.32 -11.82
N CYS A 191 0.15 -19.79 -13.02
CA CYS A 191 0.97 -20.06 -14.19
C CYS A 191 2.43 -19.61 -13.96
N GLU A 192 2.64 -18.38 -13.51
CA GLU A 192 3.97 -17.83 -13.22
C GLU A 192 4.72 -18.61 -12.12
N ILE A 193 4.03 -19.05 -11.07
CA ILE A 193 4.61 -19.90 -10.02
C ILE A 193 5.02 -21.26 -10.58
N ILE A 194 4.13 -21.93 -11.32
CA ILE A 194 4.42 -23.26 -11.87
C ILE A 194 5.57 -23.18 -12.89
N LYS A 195 5.66 -22.14 -13.73
CA LYS A 195 6.77 -21.94 -14.66
C LYS A 195 8.13 -21.94 -13.93
N ARG A 196 8.22 -21.20 -12.83
CA ARG A 196 9.45 -21.09 -12.02
C ARG A 196 9.81 -22.43 -11.39
N ILE A 197 8.84 -23.09 -10.77
CA ILE A 197 9.01 -24.44 -10.20
C ILE A 197 9.50 -25.43 -11.26
N MET A 198 8.90 -25.40 -12.46
CA MET A 198 9.29 -26.27 -13.58
C MET A 198 10.70 -25.95 -14.11
N SER A 199 11.12 -24.69 -14.07
CA SER A 199 12.48 -24.27 -14.42
C SER A 199 13.56 -24.65 -13.39
N GLY A 200 13.15 -25.26 -12.26
CA GLY A 200 14.05 -25.69 -11.20
C GLY A 200 14.22 -24.66 -10.08
N GLN A 201 13.52 -23.52 -10.13
CA GLN A 201 13.56 -22.50 -9.10
C GLN A 201 12.96 -23.04 -7.79
N ARG A 202 13.72 -22.91 -6.69
CA ARG A 202 13.34 -23.40 -5.36
C ARG A 202 12.86 -22.30 -4.43
N ARG A 203 13.10 -21.03 -4.72
CA ARG A 203 12.59 -19.89 -3.95
C ARG A 203 11.68 -19.04 -4.81
N VAL A 204 10.40 -18.95 -4.45
CA VAL A 204 9.39 -18.24 -5.23
C VAL A 204 8.57 -17.34 -4.30
N LEU A 205 8.35 -16.09 -4.70
CA LEU A 205 7.51 -15.14 -3.96
C LEU A 205 6.23 -14.82 -4.73
N LEU A 206 5.10 -14.80 -4.04
CA LEU A 206 3.82 -14.28 -4.53
C LEU A 206 3.38 -13.08 -3.70
N THR A 207 3.17 -11.94 -4.35
CA THR A 207 2.70 -10.72 -3.68
C THR A 207 1.32 -10.34 -4.19
N MET A 208 0.28 -10.56 -3.40
CA MET A 208 -1.10 -10.19 -3.78
C MET A 208 -1.85 -9.54 -2.63
N ALA A 209 -2.49 -8.40 -2.89
CA ALA A 209 -3.23 -7.64 -1.87
C ALA A 209 -4.23 -8.50 -1.07
N THR A 210 -4.48 -8.16 0.18
CA THR A 210 -5.46 -8.86 1.02
C THR A 210 -6.85 -8.85 0.35
N GLY A 211 -7.55 -9.97 0.42
CA GLY A 211 -8.86 -10.16 -0.21
C GLY A 211 -8.82 -10.72 -1.64
N THR A 212 -7.64 -10.84 -2.25
CA THR A 212 -7.48 -11.34 -3.63
C THR A 212 -7.33 -12.86 -3.74
N GLY A 213 -7.36 -13.60 -2.61
CA GLY A 213 -7.41 -15.07 -2.60
C GLY A 213 -6.07 -15.81 -2.64
N LYS A 214 -5.00 -15.29 -2.01
CA LYS A 214 -3.67 -15.94 -1.90
C LYS A 214 -3.73 -17.44 -1.56
N THR A 215 -4.45 -17.81 -0.50
CA THR A 215 -4.59 -19.21 -0.08
C THR A 215 -5.25 -20.09 -1.15
N PHE A 216 -6.15 -19.53 -1.95
CA PHE A 216 -6.78 -20.26 -3.06
C PHE A 216 -5.82 -20.45 -4.25
N VAL A 217 -4.95 -19.46 -4.53
CA VAL A 217 -3.85 -19.60 -5.49
C VAL A 217 -2.91 -20.73 -5.06
N ALA A 218 -2.47 -20.73 -3.80
CA ALA A 218 -1.64 -21.81 -3.26
C ALA A 218 -2.30 -23.18 -3.38
N PHE A 219 -3.59 -23.29 -3.04
CA PHE A 219 -4.37 -24.51 -3.22
C PHE A 219 -4.34 -25.00 -4.68
N GLN A 220 -4.58 -24.12 -5.66
CA GLN A 220 -4.59 -24.51 -7.08
C GLN A 220 -3.19 -24.87 -7.61
N VAL A 221 -2.14 -24.20 -7.13
CA VAL A 221 -0.75 -24.59 -7.44
C VAL A 221 -0.48 -26.01 -6.95
N VAL A 222 -0.78 -26.31 -5.68
CA VAL A 222 -0.61 -27.66 -5.10
C VAL A 222 -1.48 -28.68 -5.83
N TRP A 223 -2.72 -28.33 -6.16
CA TRP A 223 -3.63 -29.19 -6.92
C TRP A 223 -3.00 -29.60 -8.26
N LYS A 224 -2.54 -28.64 -9.05
CA LYS A 224 -1.95 -28.90 -10.37
C LYS A 224 -0.64 -29.70 -10.25
N LEU A 225 0.21 -29.40 -9.27
CA LEU A 225 1.48 -30.10 -9.05
C LEU A 225 1.30 -31.55 -8.57
N VAL A 226 0.35 -31.80 -7.66
CA VAL A 226 0.08 -33.13 -7.10
C VAL A 226 -0.73 -33.98 -8.08
N LYS A 227 -1.82 -33.46 -8.64
CA LYS A 227 -2.73 -34.23 -9.52
C LYS A 227 -2.12 -34.55 -10.89
N SER A 228 -1.21 -33.72 -11.39
CA SER A 228 -0.39 -34.07 -12.57
C SER A 228 0.72 -35.10 -12.28
N GLY A 229 0.92 -35.46 -11.00
CA GLY A 229 2.01 -36.32 -10.54
C GLY A 229 3.40 -35.68 -10.66
N TRP A 230 3.50 -34.36 -10.88
CA TRP A 230 4.78 -33.69 -11.10
C TRP A 230 5.68 -33.76 -9.86
N LEU A 231 5.14 -33.47 -8.67
CA LEU A 231 5.89 -33.57 -7.41
C LEU A 231 6.30 -35.03 -7.13
N GLN A 232 5.37 -35.97 -7.33
CA GLN A 232 5.61 -37.41 -7.13
C GLN A 232 6.80 -37.92 -7.95
N ARG A 233 6.95 -37.44 -9.20
CA ARG A 233 8.03 -37.88 -10.10
C ARG A 233 9.41 -37.38 -9.69
N LYS A 234 9.52 -36.32 -8.88
CA LYS A 234 10.81 -35.86 -8.35
C LYS A 234 11.44 -36.89 -7.41
N HIS A 235 10.61 -37.69 -6.73
CA HIS A 235 11.07 -38.73 -5.82
C HIS A 235 10.28 -40.04 -6.02
N PRO A 236 10.65 -40.85 -7.02
CA PRO A 236 10.01 -42.14 -7.29
C PRO A 236 10.17 -43.07 -6.08
N GLY A 237 9.11 -43.22 -5.28
CA GLY A 237 9.11 -44.09 -4.09
C GLY A 237 8.57 -43.46 -2.81
N LYS A 238 8.36 -42.13 -2.75
CA LYS A 238 7.67 -41.45 -1.63
C LYS A 238 6.50 -40.60 -2.14
N PRO A 239 5.37 -40.50 -1.41
CA PRO A 239 4.28 -39.60 -1.78
C PRO A 239 4.75 -38.14 -1.77
N ALA A 240 4.14 -37.32 -2.63
CA ALA A 240 4.37 -35.88 -2.63
C ALA A 240 3.92 -35.27 -1.29
N ARG A 241 4.83 -34.57 -0.61
CA ARG A 241 4.58 -34.00 0.71
C ARG A 241 4.67 -32.48 0.68
N VAL A 242 3.61 -31.84 1.16
CA VAL A 242 3.49 -30.38 1.18
C VAL A 242 3.28 -29.90 2.61
N LEU A 243 4.03 -28.89 3.02
CA LEU A 243 3.84 -28.19 4.30
C LEU A 243 3.30 -26.79 4.06
N PHE A 244 2.15 -26.46 4.63
CA PHE A 244 1.61 -25.11 4.69
C PHE A 244 1.84 -24.53 6.09
N LEU A 245 2.59 -23.44 6.16
CA LEU A 245 2.90 -22.71 7.37
C LEU A 245 2.15 -21.39 7.41
N ALA A 246 1.50 -21.13 8.54
CA ALA A 246 0.82 -19.89 8.82
C ALA A 246 1.30 -19.26 10.13
N ASP A 247 1.13 -17.94 10.25
CA ASP A 247 1.50 -17.20 11.46
C ASP A 247 0.59 -17.54 12.66
N ARG A 248 -0.70 -17.84 12.40
CA ARG A 248 -1.72 -18.04 13.45
C ARG A 248 -2.58 -19.26 13.19
N ILE A 249 -3.11 -19.84 14.27
CA ILE A 249 -3.99 -21.02 14.24
C ILE A 249 -5.19 -20.80 13.30
N VAL A 250 -5.82 -19.63 13.37
CA VAL A 250 -6.98 -19.29 12.52
C VAL A 250 -6.62 -19.32 11.02
N LEU A 251 -5.44 -18.81 10.65
CA LEU A 251 -4.95 -18.82 9.27
C LEU A 251 -4.61 -20.26 8.81
N ARG A 252 -3.98 -21.05 9.68
CA ARG A 252 -3.71 -22.48 9.44
C ARG A 252 -5.01 -23.24 9.18
N ASP A 253 -6.03 -23.04 10.01
CA ASP A 253 -7.30 -23.74 9.91
C ASP A 253 -8.08 -23.31 8.66
N GLN A 254 -8.03 -22.03 8.29
CA GLN A 254 -8.58 -21.54 7.02
C GLN A 254 -7.91 -22.20 5.81
N ALA A 255 -6.58 -22.35 5.84
CA ALA A 255 -5.86 -23.07 4.80
C ALA A 255 -6.24 -24.56 4.78
N TYR A 256 -6.27 -25.24 5.92
CA TYR A 256 -6.69 -26.65 6.04
C TYR A 256 -8.07 -26.90 5.40
N ASN A 257 -9.02 -26.00 5.66
CA ASN A 257 -10.37 -26.07 5.11
C ASN A 257 -10.40 -25.78 3.60
N THR A 258 -9.60 -24.83 3.12
CA THR A 258 -9.48 -24.53 1.68
C THR A 258 -9.00 -25.75 0.88
N PHE A 259 -8.18 -26.61 1.50
CA PHE A 259 -7.64 -27.81 0.88
C PHE A 259 -8.55 -29.05 1.03
N ALA A 260 -9.75 -28.91 1.60
CA ALA A 260 -10.73 -30.00 1.71
C ALA A 260 -11.00 -30.80 0.41
N PRO A 261 -10.97 -30.19 -0.80
CA PRO A 261 -11.08 -30.92 -2.06
C PRO A 261 -10.05 -32.05 -2.28
N PHE A 262 -8.96 -32.11 -1.52
CA PHE A 262 -8.01 -33.24 -1.60
C PHE A 262 -8.51 -34.51 -0.94
N ALA A 263 -9.45 -34.42 0.01
CA ALA A 263 -10.08 -35.58 0.62
C ALA A 263 -11.22 -36.08 -0.27
N ASP A 264 -11.32 -37.40 -0.44
CA ASP A 264 -12.34 -38.06 -1.27
C ASP A 264 -13.33 -38.90 -0.44
N GLY A 265 -13.32 -38.73 0.89
CA GLY A 265 -14.16 -39.44 1.83
C GLY A 265 -13.62 -40.81 2.26
N VAL A 266 -12.65 -41.38 1.53
CA VAL A 266 -11.99 -42.66 1.88
C VAL A 266 -10.58 -42.39 2.38
N ASN A 267 -9.86 -41.47 1.74
CA ASN A 267 -8.54 -41.03 2.14
C ASN A 267 -8.60 -39.58 2.67
N GLU A 268 -7.92 -39.33 3.79
CA GLU A 268 -7.73 -38.00 4.34
C GLU A 268 -6.24 -37.65 4.26
N PRO A 269 -5.77 -37.06 3.16
CA PRO A 269 -4.35 -36.76 2.99
C PRO A 269 -3.88 -35.60 3.89
N ARG A 270 -4.80 -34.83 4.48
CA ARG A 270 -4.48 -33.63 5.25
C ARG A 270 -4.21 -33.93 6.71
N PHE A 271 -3.35 -33.13 7.32
CA PHE A 271 -2.99 -33.23 8.73
C PHE A 271 -2.71 -31.86 9.33
N LYS A 272 -3.34 -31.57 10.47
CA LYS A 272 -3.01 -30.39 11.28
C LYS A 272 -1.92 -30.77 12.28
N ILE A 273 -0.79 -30.07 12.22
CA ILE A 273 0.27 -30.18 13.20
C ILE A 273 -0.18 -29.42 14.46
N GLU A 274 -0.43 -30.15 15.54
CA GLU A 274 -0.91 -29.60 16.81
C GLU A 274 0.15 -29.68 17.93
N GLY A 275 1.21 -30.48 17.73
CA GLY A 275 2.31 -30.63 18.68
C GLY A 275 3.10 -31.91 18.42
N HIS A 276 3.86 -32.34 19.44
CA HIS A 276 4.59 -33.61 19.44
C HIS A 276 3.65 -34.80 19.70
N PRO A 277 3.98 -36.02 19.21
CA PRO A 277 5.06 -36.36 18.28
C PRO A 277 4.71 -36.05 16.80
N PRO A 278 5.70 -35.97 15.89
CA PRO A 278 5.45 -35.74 14.47
C PRO A 278 4.68 -36.91 13.82
N ASN A 279 3.90 -36.58 12.79
CA ASN A 279 3.18 -37.56 11.98
C ASN A 279 3.87 -37.73 10.61
N PHE A 280 4.13 -38.96 10.17
CA PHE A 280 4.82 -39.24 8.91
C PHE A 280 3.96 -39.91 7.82
N THR A 281 2.66 -40.13 8.09
CA THR A 281 1.78 -40.97 7.27
C THR A 281 0.86 -40.19 6.33
N ARG A 282 0.92 -38.86 6.38
CA ARG A 282 0.03 -37.96 5.64
C ARG A 282 0.82 -37.26 4.52
N ASP A 283 0.10 -36.56 3.65
CA ASP A 283 0.68 -35.93 2.45
C ASP A 283 0.66 -34.40 2.54
N LEU A 284 -0.39 -33.82 3.14
CA LEU A 284 -0.59 -32.38 3.23
C LEU A 284 -0.60 -31.93 4.68
N TYR A 285 0.40 -31.17 5.09
CA TYR A 285 0.62 -30.77 6.47
C TYR A 285 0.31 -29.29 6.65
N PHE A 286 -0.39 -28.96 7.73
CA PHE A 286 -0.77 -27.59 8.07
C PHE A 286 -0.28 -27.28 9.47
N GLY A 287 0.62 -26.32 9.61
CA GLY A 287 1.26 -25.97 10.88
C GLY A 287 1.33 -24.47 11.11
N ILE A 288 1.64 -24.10 12.36
CA ILE A 288 2.08 -22.75 12.69
C ILE A 288 3.51 -22.79 13.19
N TYR A 289 4.24 -21.70 12.98
CA TYR A 289 5.67 -21.63 13.32
C TYR A 289 5.95 -21.91 14.79
N GLN A 290 5.12 -21.40 15.69
CA GLN A 290 5.26 -21.63 17.13
C GLN A 290 5.18 -23.12 17.47
N THR A 291 4.29 -23.87 16.82
CA THR A 291 4.16 -25.32 17.02
C THR A 291 5.38 -26.06 16.49
N LEU A 292 5.86 -25.72 15.29
CA LEU A 292 7.06 -26.36 14.73
C LEU A 292 8.33 -26.04 15.53
N TRP A 293 8.43 -24.85 16.09
CA TRP A 293 9.57 -24.41 16.90
C TRP A 293 9.50 -24.88 18.36
N SER A 294 8.39 -25.49 18.79
CA SER A 294 8.22 -25.95 20.17
C SER A 294 9.14 -27.15 20.48
N PRO A 295 9.94 -27.09 21.57
CA PRO A 295 10.79 -28.21 21.98
C PRO A 295 9.97 -29.32 22.65
N ASN A 296 10.40 -30.57 22.49
CA ASN A 296 9.92 -31.71 23.29
C ASN A 296 10.65 -31.78 24.65
N GLU A 297 10.36 -32.82 25.43
CA GLU A 297 11.01 -33.07 26.73
C GLU A 297 12.54 -33.25 26.63
N GLU A 298 13.06 -33.64 25.47
CA GLU A 298 14.49 -33.79 25.18
C GLU A 298 15.14 -32.50 24.65
N GLY A 299 14.38 -31.40 24.55
CA GLY A 299 14.84 -30.12 24.03
C GLY A 299 14.90 -30.01 22.50
N LYS A 300 14.52 -31.06 21.76
CA LYS A 300 14.45 -31.05 20.29
C LYS A 300 13.17 -30.38 19.80
N ARG A 301 13.30 -29.46 18.85
CA ARG A 301 12.17 -28.76 18.25
C ARG A 301 11.44 -29.68 17.29
N LEU A 302 10.12 -29.51 17.17
CA LEU A 302 9.28 -30.40 16.36
C LEU A 302 9.73 -30.51 14.90
N PHE A 303 10.18 -29.42 14.27
CA PHE A 303 10.67 -29.46 12.89
C PHE A 303 11.92 -30.32 12.72
N GLU A 304 12.80 -30.39 13.72
CA GLU A 304 14.04 -31.18 13.70
C GLU A 304 13.76 -32.68 13.71
N LEU A 305 12.56 -33.09 14.14
CA LEU A 305 12.12 -34.48 14.13
C LEU A 305 11.63 -34.94 12.75
N PHE A 306 11.35 -34.00 11.84
CA PHE A 306 11.12 -34.34 10.43
C PHE A 306 12.48 -34.41 9.71
N PRO A 307 12.69 -35.40 8.82
CA PRO A 307 13.84 -35.37 7.91
C PRO A 307 13.90 -34.07 7.10
N SER A 308 15.09 -33.55 6.82
CA SER A 308 15.27 -32.30 6.06
C SER A 308 14.73 -32.38 4.62
N ASP A 309 14.71 -33.57 4.03
CA ASP A 309 14.16 -33.86 2.70
C ASP A 309 12.71 -34.39 2.75
N PHE A 310 12.04 -34.26 3.89
CA PHE A 310 10.70 -34.84 4.09
C PHE A 310 9.64 -34.18 3.22
N PHE A 311 9.70 -32.84 3.06
CA PHE A 311 8.76 -32.06 2.27
C PHE A 311 9.33 -31.74 0.89
N ASP A 312 8.51 -31.80 -0.15
CA ASP A 312 8.87 -31.39 -1.51
C ASP A 312 8.54 -29.91 -1.76
N LEU A 313 7.53 -29.39 -1.04
CA LEU A 313 7.06 -28.00 -1.13
C LEU A 313 6.67 -27.48 0.26
N VAL A 314 7.19 -26.31 0.62
CA VAL A 314 6.83 -25.55 1.81
C VAL A 314 6.19 -24.22 1.38
N ILE A 315 4.97 -23.97 1.81
CA ILE A 315 4.19 -22.76 1.53
C ILE A 315 4.12 -21.93 2.80
N ILE A 316 4.41 -20.64 2.68
CA ILE A 316 4.62 -19.74 3.82
C ILE A 316 3.69 -18.55 3.64
N ASP A 317 2.58 -18.54 4.38
CA ASP A 317 1.63 -17.42 4.35
C ASP A 317 2.09 -16.27 5.24
N GLU A 318 1.82 -15.04 4.79
CA GLU A 318 2.24 -13.78 5.43
C GLU A 318 3.76 -13.76 5.72
N CYS A 319 4.56 -14.08 4.70
CA CYS A 319 6.00 -14.36 4.77
C CYS A 319 6.92 -13.20 5.27
N HIS A 320 6.34 -12.09 5.69
CA HIS A 320 7.01 -10.87 6.15
C HIS A 320 6.89 -10.62 7.66
N ARG A 321 6.02 -11.32 8.39
CA ARG A 321 5.69 -10.97 9.80
C ARG A 321 6.61 -11.56 10.85
N SER A 322 7.36 -12.58 10.50
CA SER A 322 8.02 -13.39 11.51
C SER A 322 9.51 -13.13 11.45
N GLY A 323 10.07 -12.79 12.62
CA GLY A 323 11.48 -12.47 12.76
C GLY A 323 12.31 -13.50 12.00
N TRP A 324 13.06 -13.01 11.02
CA TRP A 324 13.87 -13.80 10.10
C TRP A 324 14.64 -14.93 10.82
N GLY A 325 15.09 -14.69 12.05
CA GLY A 325 15.75 -15.69 12.91
C GLY A 325 15.01 -17.03 13.09
N THR A 326 13.81 -17.06 13.67
CA THR A 326 13.15 -18.34 14.03
C THR A 326 12.62 -19.10 12.82
N TRP A 327 12.20 -18.39 11.78
CA TRP A 327 11.79 -18.98 10.52
C TRP A 327 12.94 -19.55 9.73
N LYS A 328 14.06 -18.81 9.68
CA LYS A 328 15.22 -19.22 8.92
C LYS A 328 15.68 -20.61 9.35
N GLU A 329 15.64 -20.96 10.62
CA GLU A 329 15.99 -22.31 11.06
C GLU A 329 15.07 -23.41 10.45
N ILE A 330 13.76 -23.17 10.42
CA ILE A 330 12.80 -24.11 9.81
C ILE A 330 13.03 -24.20 8.30
N LEU A 331 13.23 -23.06 7.64
CA LEU A 331 13.45 -22.99 6.20
C LEU A 331 14.80 -23.57 5.79
N ASP A 332 15.86 -23.31 6.56
CA ASP A 332 17.18 -23.86 6.33
C ASP A 332 17.16 -25.39 6.51
N HIS A 333 16.41 -25.89 7.51
CA HIS A 333 16.22 -27.33 7.70
C HIS A 333 15.51 -27.99 6.52
N PHE A 334 14.47 -27.37 5.97
CA PHE A 334 13.78 -27.86 4.76
C PHE A 334 14.36 -27.29 3.46
N GLY A 335 15.63 -26.89 3.44
CA GLY A 335 16.23 -26.11 2.36
C GLY A 335 16.21 -26.75 0.96
N GLU A 336 16.13 -28.08 0.87
CA GLU A 336 16.01 -28.80 -0.41
C GLU A 336 14.61 -28.70 -1.04
N ALA A 337 13.58 -28.39 -0.24
CA ALA A 337 12.23 -28.22 -0.70
C ALA A 337 12.07 -26.92 -1.52
N ILE A 338 11.04 -26.89 -2.36
CA ILE A 338 10.58 -25.64 -2.97
C ILE A 338 9.92 -24.80 -1.87
N HIS A 339 10.27 -23.53 -1.76
CA HIS A 339 9.64 -22.58 -0.85
C HIS A 339 8.82 -21.57 -1.64
N LEU A 340 7.51 -21.56 -1.40
CA LEU A 340 6.58 -20.57 -1.93
C LEU A 340 6.17 -19.61 -0.81
N GLY A 341 6.78 -18.43 -0.80
CA GLY A 341 6.40 -17.32 0.07
C GLY A 341 5.19 -16.58 -0.48
N MET A 342 4.23 -16.22 0.38
CA MET A 342 3.08 -15.40 0.03
C MET A 342 3.01 -14.17 0.94
N THR A 343 2.80 -12.99 0.37
CA THR A 343 2.63 -11.75 1.12
C THR A 343 1.54 -10.86 0.53
N ALA A 344 0.91 -10.05 1.39
CA ALA A 344 -0.06 -9.05 0.99
C ALA A 344 0.57 -7.71 0.55
N THR A 345 1.86 -7.54 0.79
CA THR A 345 2.52 -6.23 0.78
C THR A 345 3.76 -6.25 -0.11
N PRO A 346 3.98 -5.20 -0.90
CA PRO A 346 5.16 -5.10 -1.76
C PRO A 346 6.43 -4.97 -0.91
N LYS A 347 7.59 -4.97 -1.58
CA LYS A 347 8.88 -4.73 -0.91
C LYS A 347 8.86 -3.35 -0.22
N GLN A 348 9.22 -3.36 1.05
CA GLN A 348 9.29 -2.23 1.97
C GLN A 348 10.55 -2.41 2.85
N ASP A 349 10.99 -1.35 3.51
CA ASP A 349 12.17 -1.42 4.40
C ASP A 349 12.01 -2.49 5.51
N GLU A 350 10.78 -2.77 5.95
CA GLU A 350 10.47 -3.74 7.00
C GLU A 350 10.51 -5.21 6.53
N ASN A 351 10.53 -5.49 5.21
CA ASN A 351 10.48 -6.85 4.66
C ASN A 351 11.55 -7.13 3.57
N VAL A 352 12.65 -6.38 3.59
CA VAL A 352 13.75 -6.52 2.62
C VAL A 352 14.30 -7.95 2.60
N ASP A 353 14.52 -8.55 3.78
CA ASP A 353 15.06 -9.91 3.92
C ASP A 353 14.15 -10.96 3.25
N THR A 354 12.82 -10.78 3.34
CA THR A 354 11.84 -11.66 2.68
C THR A 354 12.04 -11.64 1.17
N TYR A 355 12.14 -10.45 0.57
CA TYR A 355 12.37 -10.33 -0.86
C TYR A 355 13.76 -10.81 -1.25
N GLU A 356 14.77 -10.55 -0.43
CA GLU A 356 16.12 -11.04 -0.68
C GLU A 356 16.14 -12.57 -0.76
N TYR A 357 15.48 -13.27 0.16
CA TYR A 357 15.43 -14.73 0.15
C TYR A 357 14.56 -15.31 -0.97
N PHE A 358 13.29 -14.89 -1.07
CA PHE A 358 12.35 -15.53 -2.00
C PHE A 358 12.55 -15.10 -3.45
N CYS A 359 13.11 -13.92 -3.69
CA CYS A 359 13.43 -13.44 -5.04
C CYS A 359 14.91 -13.66 -5.39
N GLN A 360 15.69 -14.41 -4.60
CA GLN A 360 17.12 -14.57 -4.85
C GLN A 360 17.44 -15.23 -6.22
N GLU A 361 16.50 -16.01 -6.76
CA GLU A 361 16.61 -16.73 -8.03
C GLU A 361 15.90 -15.99 -9.18
N GLU A 362 15.21 -14.86 -8.90
CA GLU A 362 14.52 -14.07 -9.93
C GLU A 362 15.51 -13.21 -10.73
N PRO A 363 15.22 -12.96 -12.03
CA PRO A 363 16.03 -12.06 -12.83
C PRO A 363 15.94 -10.62 -12.31
N GLU A 364 17.04 -9.88 -12.45
CA GLU A 364 17.05 -8.45 -12.18
C GLU A 364 16.37 -7.70 -13.32
N VAL A 365 15.33 -6.94 -12.97
CA VAL A 365 14.63 -6.03 -13.88
C VAL A 365 14.92 -4.59 -13.50
N PHE A 366 14.95 -3.69 -14.48
CA PHE A 366 15.05 -2.26 -14.18
C PHE A 366 13.85 -1.83 -13.33
N ILE A 367 14.11 -1.00 -12.31
CA ILE A 367 13.04 -0.43 -11.47
C ILE A 367 12.09 0.39 -12.34
N ASP A 368 12.65 1.07 -13.33
CA ASP A 368 11.93 1.79 -14.35
C ASP A 368 12.63 1.55 -15.70
N PRO A 369 11.97 0.88 -16.67
CA PRO A 369 12.54 0.63 -17.98
C PRO A 369 12.90 1.91 -18.75
N ASP A 370 12.17 3.00 -18.50
CA ASP A 370 12.39 4.30 -19.15
C ASP A 370 13.48 5.12 -18.41
N HIS A 371 13.81 4.74 -17.16
CA HIS A 371 14.81 5.38 -16.31
C HIS A 371 15.80 4.37 -15.69
N PRO A 372 16.72 3.78 -16.48
CA PRO A 372 17.64 2.74 -16.04
C PRO A 372 18.57 3.14 -14.87
N GLU A 373 18.82 4.45 -14.70
CA GLU A 373 19.61 5.04 -13.63
C GLU A 373 19.03 4.78 -12.22
N LYS A 374 17.72 4.48 -12.12
CA LYS A 374 17.08 4.11 -10.86
C LYS A 374 17.50 2.74 -10.35
N GLY A 375 18.30 2.00 -11.12
CA GLY A 375 18.85 0.71 -10.76
C GLY A 375 17.92 -0.45 -11.11
N LYS A 376 18.28 -1.62 -10.60
CA LYS A 376 17.56 -2.87 -10.84
C LYS A 376 16.99 -3.41 -9.53
N ARG A 377 15.90 -4.17 -9.64
CA ARG A 377 15.31 -4.92 -8.55
C ARG A 377 14.97 -6.33 -9.01
N ARG A 378 14.93 -7.26 -8.06
CA ARG A 378 14.27 -8.55 -8.24
C ARG A 378 12.85 -8.42 -7.71
N THR A 379 11.87 -8.81 -8.51
CA THR A 379 10.45 -8.73 -8.18
C THR A 379 9.91 -10.08 -7.76
N ALA A 380 8.73 -10.10 -7.12
CA ALA A 380 8.03 -11.36 -6.90
C ALA A 380 7.69 -12.03 -8.25
N ALA A 381 7.41 -13.33 -8.22
CA ALA A 381 7.00 -14.10 -9.40
C ALA A 381 5.74 -13.50 -10.05
N TYR A 382 4.85 -12.96 -9.22
CA TYR A 382 3.70 -12.20 -9.64
C TYR A 382 3.29 -11.18 -8.56
N GLU A 383 2.87 -9.99 -9.01
CA GLU A 383 2.43 -8.89 -8.15
C GLU A 383 1.02 -8.43 -8.54
N TYR A 384 0.09 -8.39 -7.57
CA TYR A 384 -1.27 -7.90 -7.77
C TYR A 384 -1.70 -6.96 -6.64
N SER A 385 -1.72 -5.66 -6.93
CA SER A 385 -1.90 -4.60 -5.94
C SER A 385 -3.36 -4.37 -5.55
N LEU A 386 -3.55 -3.65 -4.43
CA LEU A 386 -4.88 -3.23 -3.99
C LEU A 386 -5.48 -2.26 -5.01
N GLY A 387 -4.68 -1.31 -5.51
CA GLY A 387 -5.06 -0.38 -6.57
C GLY A 387 -5.56 -1.08 -7.83
N ARG A 388 -4.81 -2.07 -8.33
CA ARG A 388 -5.22 -2.88 -9.49
C ARG A 388 -6.49 -3.68 -9.20
N GLY A 389 -6.61 -4.27 -8.01
CA GLY A 389 -7.83 -4.98 -7.60
C GLY A 389 -9.09 -4.10 -7.57
N ILE A 390 -8.94 -2.82 -7.22
CA ILE A 390 -10.02 -1.82 -7.26
C ILE A 390 -10.33 -1.42 -8.71
N ASP A 391 -9.32 -1.13 -9.52
CA ASP A 391 -9.49 -0.75 -10.93
C ASP A 391 -10.13 -1.86 -11.78
N ASP A 392 -9.79 -3.11 -11.49
CA ASP A 392 -10.42 -4.26 -12.14
C ASP A 392 -11.82 -4.55 -11.58
N GLY A 393 -12.16 -4.01 -10.41
CA GLY A 393 -13.48 -4.14 -9.79
C GLY A 393 -13.70 -5.44 -8.99
N PHE A 394 -12.62 -6.14 -8.64
CA PHE A 394 -12.61 -7.31 -7.77
C PHE A 394 -12.56 -6.95 -6.28
N LEU A 395 -12.01 -5.78 -5.97
CA LEU A 395 -11.96 -5.23 -4.62
C LEU A 395 -12.88 -4.01 -4.51
N ALA A 396 -13.41 -3.81 -3.32
CA ALA A 396 -14.20 -2.67 -2.94
C ALA A 396 -13.33 -1.40 -2.91
N THR A 397 -13.87 -0.31 -3.45
CA THR A 397 -13.26 1.02 -3.35
C THR A 397 -13.45 1.60 -1.93
N TYR A 398 -12.81 2.72 -1.61
CA TYR A 398 -12.88 3.32 -0.27
C TYR A 398 -13.04 4.85 -0.25
N LYS A 399 -13.69 5.36 0.80
CA LYS A 399 -13.73 6.79 1.15
C LYS A 399 -12.91 7.03 2.41
N VAL A 400 -12.16 8.14 2.48
CA VAL A 400 -11.36 8.48 3.67
C VAL A 400 -11.95 9.71 4.36
N HIS A 401 -12.28 9.57 5.64
CA HIS A 401 -12.70 10.65 6.53
C HIS A 401 -11.53 10.93 7.49
N ARG A 402 -10.75 11.98 7.24
CA ARG A 402 -9.70 12.40 8.19
C ARG A 402 -10.32 13.38 9.18
N VAL A 403 -10.13 13.10 10.46
CA VAL A 403 -10.66 13.90 11.56
C VAL A 403 -9.51 14.21 12.51
N ARG A 404 -9.38 15.47 12.94
CA ARG A 404 -8.41 15.86 13.96
C ARG A 404 -9.12 16.55 15.11
N THR A 405 -8.79 16.15 16.34
CA THR A 405 -9.21 16.89 17.53
C THR A 405 -8.33 18.13 17.73
N SER A 406 -8.81 19.11 18.49
CA SER A 406 -8.03 20.30 18.88
C SER A 406 -6.69 19.90 19.50
N VAL A 407 -6.72 18.93 20.41
CA VAL A 407 -5.51 18.42 21.10
C VAL A 407 -4.56 17.67 20.15
N ASP A 408 -5.07 16.98 19.13
CA ASP A 408 -4.22 16.34 18.10
C ASP A 408 -3.59 17.36 17.14
N LYS A 409 -4.22 18.52 16.94
CA LYS A 409 -3.72 19.59 16.07
C LYS A 409 -2.67 20.46 16.78
N GLU A 410 -2.93 20.82 18.03
CA GLU A 410 -2.14 21.79 18.80
C GLU A 410 -1.10 21.11 19.70
N GLY A 411 -1.27 19.82 19.99
CA GLY A 411 -0.56 19.11 21.05
C GLY A 411 -1.03 19.50 22.45
N LEU A 412 -0.45 18.87 23.47
CA LEU A 412 -0.84 19.07 24.86
C LEU A 412 0.36 19.52 25.69
N ARG A 413 0.23 20.66 26.36
CA ARG A 413 1.10 21.07 27.48
C ARG A 413 0.37 20.81 28.78
N LEU A 414 1.07 20.25 29.77
CA LEU A 414 0.44 19.93 31.06
C LEU A 414 0.09 21.19 31.86
N GLU A 415 0.89 22.24 31.75
CA GLU A 415 0.64 23.53 32.42
C GLU A 415 -0.67 24.16 31.91
N ASP A 416 -0.82 24.28 30.59
CA ASP A 416 -2.04 24.79 29.95
C ASP A 416 -3.28 23.96 30.34
N ALA A 417 -3.13 22.63 30.46
CA ALA A 417 -4.22 21.75 30.89
C ALA A 417 -4.66 22.03 32.34
N ILE A 418 -3.71 22.22 33.25
CA ILE A 418 -3.99 22.57 34.65
C ILE A 418 -4.63 23.94 34.75
N GLU A 419 -4.17 24.92 33.98
CA GLU A 419 -4.77 26.27 33.90
C GLU A 419 -6.23 26.23 33.42
N GLN A 420 -6.55 25.30 32.53
CA GLN A 420 -7.91 25.05 32.05
C GLN A 420 -8.78 24.26 33.04
N GLY A 421 -8.25 23.87 34.19
CA GLY A 421 -8.96 23.13 35.24
C GLY A 421 -8.95 21.61 35.07
N ALA A 422 -8.08 21.06 34.22
CA ALA A 422 -7.91 19.62 34.09
C ALA A 422 -7.12 19.03 35.26
N GLU A 423 -7.54 17.86 35.73
CA GLU A 423 -6.84 17.05 36.72
C GLU A 423 -5.78 16.18 36.03
N VAL A 424 -4.52 16.38 36.43
CA VAL A 424 -3.36 15.63 35.90
C VAL A 424 -2.88 14.63 36.97
N PHE A 425 -3.00 13.34 36.66
CA PHE A 425 -2.51 12.25 37.48
C PHE A 425 -1.18 11.73 36.92
N ILE A 426 -0.09 11.99 37.63
CA ILE A 426 1.27 11.55 37.27
C ILE A 426 1.66 10.41 38.22
N PRO A 427 1.92 9.19 37.70
CA PRO A 427 2.46 8.11 38.52
C PRO A 427 3.86 8.43 39.07
N GLU A 428 4.18 7.94 40.27
CA GLU A 428 5.44 8.23 40.98
C GLU A 428 6.71 7.83 40.20
N ASP A 429 6.58 6.91 39.26
CA ASP A 429 7.64 6.34 38.43
C ASP A 429 7.84 7.06 37.08
N VAL A 430 7.12 8.14 36.81
CA VAL A 430 7.06 8.81 35.50
C VAL A 430 7.56 10.26 35.60
N GLU A 431 8.58 10.58 34.80
CA GLU A 431 8.98 11.98 34.57
C GLU A 431 8.08 12.61 33.49
N PRO A 432 7.29 13.65 33.80
CA PRO A 432 6.46 14.33 32.82
C PRO A 432 7.31 15.12 31.81
N LYS A 433 6.84 15.17 30.56
CA LYS A 433 7.37 16.03 29.50
C LYS A 433 6.59 17.34 29.49
N GLU A 434 7.22 18.39 29.01
CA GLU A 434 6.57 19.70 28.83
C GLU A 434 5.46 19.66 27.76
N TYR A 435 5.68 18.89 26.70
CA TYR A 435 4.80 18.87 25.53
C TYR A 435 4.62 17.46 24.97
N TYR A 436 3.37 17.10 24.69
CA TYR A 436 2.94 15.81 24.16
C TYR A 436 2.21 15.99 22.83
N THR A 437 2.45 15.08 21.88
CA THR A 437 1.77 15.05 20.58
C THR A 437 1.04 13.72 20.39
N THR A 438 0.28 13.56 19.30
CA THR A 438 -0.54 12.36 19.03
C THR A 438 0.16 11.02 19.28
N PRO A 439 1.42 10.78 18.85
CA PRO A 439 2.11 9.52 19.16
C PRO A 439 2.32 9.27 20.66
N GLN A 440 2.47 10.31 21.48
CA GLN A 440 2.62 10.16 22.93
C GLN A 440 1.27 9.99 23.65
N PHE A 441 0.16 10.45 23.07
CA PHE A 441 -1.21 10.19 23.57
C PHE A 441 -1.58 8.70 23.60
N GLU A 442 -0.70 7.85 23.07
CA GLU A 442 -0.89 6.40 23.03
C GLU A 442 0.06 5.68 23.98
N ARG A 443 1.29 6.18 24.10
CA ARG A 443 2.37 5.53 24.84
C ARG A 443 2.53 6.07 26.25
N ASP A 444 2.44 7.38 26.40
CA ASP A 444 2.92 8.10 27.59
C ASP A 444 1.76 8.69 28.41
N ILE A 445 0.69 9.13 27.74
CA ILE A 445 -0.44 9.83 28.36
C ILE A 445 -1.79 9.32 27.86
N THR A 446 -2.75 9.16 28.77
CA THR A 446 -4.13 8.77 28.48
C THR A 446 -5.04 9.98 28.61
N LEU A 447 -5.85 10.25 27.58
CA LEU A 447 -6.75 11.40 27.49
C LEU A 447 -8.22 10.93 27.33
N PRO A 448 -8.94 10.60 28.41
CA PRO A 448 -10.31 10.08 28.32
C PRO A 448 -11.29 11.04 27.64
N ASP A 449 -11.12 12.35 27.79
CA ASP A 449 -12.01 13.35 27.16
C ASP A 449 -11.78 13.45 25.64
N ARG A 450 -10.56 13.20 25.18
CA ARG A 450 -10.25 13.00 23.75
C ARG A 450 -11.00 11.78 23.21
N THR A 451 -10.95 10.64 23.90
CA THR A 451 -11.68 9.43 23.50
C THR A 451 -13.19 9.65 23.48
N LYS A 452 -13.77 10.29 24.51
CA LYS A 452 -15.21 10.61 24.53
C LYS A 452 -15.62 11.49 23.35
N THR A 453 -14.81 12.50 23.02
CA THR A 453 -15.07 13.40 21.89
C THR A 453 -15.02 12.65 20.56
N MET A 454 -14.02 11.79 20.36
CA MET A 454 -13.93 10.93 19.18
C MET A 454 -15.11 9.95 19.07
N VAL A 455 -15.55 9.36 20.18
CA VAL A 455 -16.70 8.44 20.20
C VAL A 455 -18.00 9.18 19.89
N LYS A 456 -18.24 10.36 20.46
CA LYS A 456 -19.42 11.18 20.13
C LYS A 456 -19.46 11.56 18.66
N HIS A 457 -18.32 12.01 18.11
CA HIS A 457 -18.21 12.31 16.69
C HIS A 457 -18.43 11.06 15.82
N LEU A 458 -17.83 9.92 16.21
CA LEU A 458 -18.05 8.65 15.51
C LEU A 458 -19.53 8.24 15.55
N ALA A 459 -20.22 8.39 16.68
CA ALA A 459 -21.63 8.08 16.79
C ALA A 459 -22.48 8.95 15.87
N GLN A 460 -22.18 10.25 15.74
CA GLN A 460 -22.83 11.13 14.76
C GLN A 460 -22.61 10.66 13.32
N LEU A 461 -21.38 10.27 12.97
CA LEU A 461 -21.06 9.71 11.65
C LEU A 461 -21.81 8.40 11.40
N LEU A 462 -21.84 7.47 12.36
CA LEU A 462 -22.54 6.19 12.20
C LEU A 462 -24.05 6.37 12.08
N ARG A 463 -24.66 7.33 12.80
CA ARG A 463 -26.08 7.70 12.60
C ARG A 463 -26.34 8.21 11.17
N LYS A 464 -25.40 8.98 10.61
CA LYS A 464 -25.47 9.47 9.22
C LYS A 464 -25.26 8.36 8.18
N PHE A 465 -24.30 7.47 8.41
CA PHE A 465 -23.96 6.41 7.46
C PHE A 465 -24.93 5.24 7.50
N GLY A 466 -25.51 4.98 8.68
CA GLY A 466 -26.42 3.87 8.95
C GLY A 466 -25.96 3.13 10.20
N ILE A 467 -26.81 3.12 11.22
CA ILE A 467 -26.50 2.55 12.54
C ILE A 467 -26.27 1.03 12.52
N TRP A 468 -26.59 0.34 11.42
CA TRP A 468 -26.40 -1.11 11.26
C TRP A 468 -25.17 -1.48 10.43
N GLU A 469 -24.39 -0.50 9.99
CA GLU A 469 -23.20 -0.76 9.18
C GLU A 469 -22.04 -1.28 10.04
N LYS A 470 -21.62 -2.53 9.76
CA LYS A 470 -20.57 -3.19 10.54
C LYS A 470 -19.27 -2.40 10.55
N THR A 471 -18.76 -2.12 11.74
CA THR A 471 -17.66 -1.18 11.99
C THR A 471 -16.57 -1.82 12.84
N MET A 472 -15.32 -1.77 12.36
CA MET A 472 -14.15 -2.15 13.16
C MET A 472 -13.44 -0.91 13.69
N VAL A 473 -13.14 -0.89 14.99
CA VAL A 473 -12.40 0.22 15.64
C VAL A 473 -11.08 -0.29 16.19
N PHE A 474 -9.98 0.29 15.71
CA PHE A 474 -8.61 -0.02 16.14
C PHE A 474 -8.18 0.97 17.23
N CYS A 475 -8.08 0.45 18.45
CA CYS A 475 -7.75 1.16 19.67
C CYS A 475 -6.29 0.90 20.10
N VAL A 476 -5.78 1.78 20.95
CA VAL A 476 -4.38 1.78 21.41
C VAL A 476 -4.01 0.50 22.15
N ASP A 477 -4.82 0.13 23.14
CA ASP A 477 -4.63 -1.04 24.00
C ASP A 477 -5.99 -1.64 24.38
N ILE A 478 -5.98 -2.72 25.17
CA ILE A 478 -7.19 -3.47 25.53
C ILE A 478 -8.14 -2.61 26.38
N GLU A 479 -7.60 -1.83 27.32
CA GLU A 479 -8.38 -0.91 28.15
C GLU A 479 -9.08 0.16 27.30
N HIS A 480 -8.38 0.73 26.33
CA HIS A 480 -8.96 1.68 25.40
C HIS A 480 -10.04 1.02 24.52
N ALA A 481 -9.86 -0.23 24.07
CA ALA A 481 -10.88 -0.96 23.33
C ALA A 481 -12.16 -1.16 24.16
N ARG A 482 -12.04 -1.60 25.42
CA ARG A 482 -13.17 -1.73 26.35
C ARG A 482 -13.90 -0.41 26.58
N LEU A 483 -13.15 0.68 26.79
CA LEU A 483 -13.73 2.00 26.98
C LEU A 483 -14.53 2.45 25.74
N VAL A 484 -13.98 2.31 24.54
CA VAL A 484 -14.66 2.69 23.30
C VAL A 484 -15.88 1.82 23.03
N ALA A 485 -15.79 0.51 23.27
CA ALA A 485 -16.93 -0.40 23.14
C ALA A 485 -18.08 0.01 24.07
N ARG A 486 -17.78 0.25 25.35
CA ARG A 486 -18.77 0.71 26.33
C ARG A 486 -19.42 2.02 25.90
N LEU A 487 -18.63 3.03 25.51
CA LEU A 487 -19.18 4.34 25.14
C LEU A 487 -20.07 4.26 23.89
N LEU A 488 -19.70 3.44 22.90
CA LEU A 488 -20.54 3.21 21.72
C LEU A 488 -21.78 2.37 22.05
N GLN A 489 -21.67 1.40 22.97
CA GLN A 489 -22.80 0.65 23.48
C GLN A 489 -23.80 1.56 24.21
N ASP A 490 -23.32 2.52 25.02
CA ASP A 490 -24.16 3.49 25.72
C ASP A 490 -24.86 4.47 24.74
N GLU A 491 -24.20 4.84 23.63
CA GLU A 491 -24.76 5.71 22.58
C GLU A 491 -25.85 5.03 21.73
N PHE A 492 -25.71 3.73 21.44
CA PHE A 492 -26.57 3.03 20.48
C PHE A 492 -27.46 1.94 21.09
N GLY A 493 -27.12 1.40 22.26
CA GLY A 493 -27.92 0.39 22.95
C GLY A 493 -29.37 0.84 23.17
N PRO A 494 -29.63 2.05 23.72
CA PRO A 494 -30.99 2.57 23.87
C PRO A 494 -31.73 2.80 22.55
N GLU A 495 -31.01 3.17 21.48
CA GLU A 495 -31.57 3.44 20.16
C GLU A 495 -31.92 2.15 19.39
N THR A 496 -31.13 1.09 19.58
CA THR A 496 -31.24 -0.17 18.84
C THR A 496 -31.91 -1.31 19.60
N GLY A 497 -31.97 -1.22 20.94
CA GLY A 497 -32.43 -2.28 21.83
C GLY A 497 -31.47 -3.48 21.94
N LEU A 498 -30.23 -3.36 21.45
CA LEU A 498 -29.22 -4.41 21.53
C LEU A 498 -28.33 -4.24 22.75
N ASP A 499 -28.15 -5.30 23.53
CA ASP A 499 -27.18 -5.35 24.64
C ASP A 499 -25.72 -5.51 24.15
N ASN A 500 -25.55 -5.92 22.89
CA ASN A 500 -24.26 -6.21 22.27
C ASN A 500 -24.07 -5.46 20.94
N TYR A 501 -24.56 -4.21 20.85
CA TYR A 501 -24.32 -3.37 19.69
C TYR A 501 -22.82 -3.16 19.44
N ALA A 502 -22.07 -2.81 20.50
CA ALA A 502 -20.62 -2.62 20.46
C ALA A 502 -19.93 -3.55 21.47
N VAL A 503 -18.94 -4.31 21.01
CA VAL A 503 -18.22 -5.30 21.83
C VAL A 503 -16.70 -5.20 21.69
N PRO A 504 -15.93 -5.49 22.74
CA PRO A 504 -14.47 -5.60 22.67
C PRO A 504 -14.04 -7.01 22.23
N ILE A 505 -13.38 -7.12 21.08
CA ILE A 505 -12.75 -8.35 20.61
C ILE A 505 -11.25 -8.28 20.94
N VAL A 506 -10.92 -8.68 22.16
CA VAL A 506 -9.58 -8.67 22.75
C VAL A 506 -9.26 -10.03 23.39
N SER A 507 -7.98 -10.34 23.61
CA SER A 507 -7.53 -11.68 24.03
C SER A 507 -8.06 -12.10 25.40
N GLU A 508 -8.28 -11.15 26.29
CA GLU A 508 -8.69 -11.36 27.68
C GLU A 508 -10.16 -11.81 27.81
N GLU A 509 -11.01 -11.52 26.82
CA GLU A 509 -12.43 -11.97 26.81
C GLU A 509 -12.59 -13.45 26.39
N GLY A 510 -11.48 -14.11 26.04
CA GLY A 510 -11.41 -15.57 25.85
C GLY A 510 -12.42 -16.11 24.82
N ALA A 511 -13.30 -17.01 25.27
CA ALA A 511 -14.27 -17.69 24.41
C ALA A 511 -15.39 -16.77 23.91
N GLU A 512 -15.74 -15.74 24.68
CA GLU A 512 -16.81 -14.81 24.32
C GLU A 512 -16.39 -13.91 23.15
N ALA A 513 -15.16 -13.40 23.16
CA ALA A 513 -14.57 -12.70 22.02
C ALA A 513 -14.59 -13.53 20.72
N ARG A 514 -14.38 -14.85 20.80
CA ARG A 514 -14.44 -15.73 19.62
C ARG A 514 -15.86 -15.82 19.07
N ARG A 515 -16.86 -15.95 19.94
CA ARG A 515 -18.27 -15.98 19.55
C ARG A 515 -18.70 -14.65 18.93
N TRP A 516 -18.37 -13.52 19.55
CA TRP A 516 -18.66 -12.21 18.99
C TRP A 516 -17.96 -11.99 17.65
N LEU A 517 -16.74 -12.50 17.49
CA LEU A 517 -16.03 -12.45 16.23
C LEU A 517 -16.76 -13.25 15.14
N GLU A 518 -17.18 -14.48 15.43
CA GLU A 518 -17.96 -15.32 14.52
C GLU A 518 -19.27 -14.63 14.08
N ASP A 519 -20.00 -14.05 15.03
CA ASP A 519 -21.23 -13.29 14.74
C ASP A 519 -20.92 -11.99 13.97
N PHE A 520 -19.82 -11.29 14.27
CA PHE A 520 -19.41 -10.07 13.58
C PHE A 520 -19.01 -10.33 12.12
N VAL A 521 -18.34 -11.44 11.80
CA VAL A 521 -17.93 -11.75 10.43
C VAL A 521 -19.06 -12.26 9.55
N SER A 522 -20.12 -12.82 10.15
CA SER A 522 -21.26 -13.38 9.42
C SER A 522 -22.10 -12.30 8.74
N SER A 523 -22.39 -12.45 7.44
CA SER A 523 -23.30 -11.55 6.71
C SER A 523 -24.76 -11.65 7.16
N ASP A 524 -25.16 -12.76 7.82
CA ASP A 524 -26.55 -13.01 8.24
C ASP A 524 -26.87 -12.42 9.63
N LYS A 525 -25.83 -12.15 10.43
CA LYS A 525 -25.97 -11.66 11.80
C LYS A 525 -25.94 -10.13 11.83
N LYS A 526 -26.96 -9.53 12.44
CA LYS A 526 -27.07 -8.07 12.63
C LYS A 526 -26.18 -7.52 13.75
N ALA A 527 -25.86 -8.33 14.76
CA ALA A 527 -25.09 -7.94 15.93
C ALA A 527 -23.96 -8.95 16.21
N PRO A 528 -22.80 -8.52 16.72
CA PRO A 528 -22.46 -7.13 17.04
C PRO A 528 -22.27 -6.28 15.77
N VAL A 529 -22.57 -4.97 15.88
CA VAL A 529 -22.40 -4.00 14.78
C VAL A 529 -21.03 -3.35 14.85
N VAL A 530 -20.54 -3.07 16.06
CA VAL A 530 -19.22 -2.48 16.28
C VAL A 530 -18.31 -3.47 17.00
N ALA A 531 -17.17 -3.78 16.39
CA ALA A 531 -16.10 -4.56 17.02
C ALA A 531 -14.89 -3.66 17.30
N THR A 532 -14.56 -3.47 18.57
CA THR A 532 -13.36 -2.73 18.97
C THR A 532 -12.22 -3.71 19.25
N THR A 533 -10.98 -3.32 18.94
CA THR A 533 -9.81 -4.20 19.17
C THR A 533 -8.53 -3.39 19.37
N ALA A 534 -7.54 -4.00 20.03
CA ALA A 534 -6.17 -3.49 20.02
C ALA A 534 -5.34 -4.12 18.89
N GLU A 535 -5.35 -5.47 18.83
CA GLU A 535 -4.54 -6.26 17.90
C GLU A 535 -5.24 -7.48 17.30
N LEU A 536 -6.23 -8.09 17.95
CA LEU A 536 -6.79 -9.38 17.50
C LEU A 536 -7.38 -9.31 16.09
N LEU A 537 -8.02 -8.20 15.73
CA LEU A 537 -8.60 -8.04 14.39
C LEU A 537 -7.59 -7.57 13.34
N THR A 538 -6.31 -7.41 13.67
CA THR A 538 -5.29 -6.93 12.73
C THR A 538 -4.84 -7.99 11.73
N THR A 539 -4.90 -9.29 12.10
CA THR A 539 -4.57 -10.44 11.23
C THR A 539 -5.51 -11.61 11.40
N GLY A 540 -5.77 -12.32 10.30
CA GLY A 540 -6.47 -13.62 10.36
C GLY A 540 -8.00 -13.57 10.48
N VAL A 541 -8.61 -12.38 10.44
CA VAL A 541 -10.08 -12.23 10.39
C VAL A 541 -10.52 -11.84 8.99
N ASP A 542 -11.53 -12.53 8.48
CA ASP A 542 -12.19 -12.23 7.21
C ASP A 542 -13.62 -11.75 7.49
N ALA A 543 -13.88 -10.45 7.31
CA ALA A 543 -15.19 -9.84 7.58
C ALA A 543 -15.71 -9.10 6.33
N PRO A 544 -16.15 -9.83 5.28
CA PRO A 544 -16.69 -9.22 4.07
C PRO A 544 -17.75 -8.13 4.30
N PRO A 545 -18.70 -8.22 5.26
CA PRO A 545 -19.73 -7.19 5.45
C PRO A 545 -19.24 -5.89 6.13
N CYS A 546 -17.97 -5.80 6.55
CA CYS A 546 -17.46 -4.64 7.27
C CYS A 546 -17.38 -3.38 6.38
N ARG A 547 -18.16 -2.35 6.70
CA ARG A 547 -18.29 -1.11 5.91
C ARG A 547 -17.44 0.05 6.44
N ASN A 548 -17.05 0.04 7.71
CA ASN A 548 -16.29 1.13 8.30
C ASN A 548 -15.06 0.59 9.05
N ILE A 549 -13.88 1.14 8.75
CA ILE A 549 -12.62 0.89 9.45
C ILE A 549 -12.22 2.19 10.14
N VAL A 550 -12.10 2.16 11.47
CA VAL A 550 -11.84 3.35 12.29
C VAL A 550 -10.50 3.24 12.98
N PHE A 551 -9.63 4.23 12.80
CA PHE A 551 -8.35 4.34 13.48
C PHE A 551 -8.44 5.35 14.61
N MET A 552 -8.43 4.87 15.87
CA MET A 552 -8.23 5.66 17.09
C MET A 552 -6.83 5.47 17.68
N LYS A 553 -5.95 4.83 16.91
CA LYS A 553 -4.53 4.62 17.22
C LYS A 553 -3.67 4.93 16.00
N THR A 554 -2.46 5.41 16.24
CA THR A 554 -1.41 5.56 15.24
C THR A 554 -0.91 4.19 14.83
N ILE A 555 -0.48 4.10 13.59
CA ILE A 555 0.20 2.93 13.06
C ILE A 555 1.51 3.43 12.48
N SER A 556 2.61 2.83 12.92
CA SER A 556 3.94 3.15 12.40
C SER A 556 4.33 2.25 11.24
N SER A 557 3.82 1.03 11.19
CA SER A 557 4.16 0.02 10.18
C SER A 557 3.21 0.12 8.98
N PRO A 558 3.70 0.47 7.77
CA PRO A 558 2.91 0.46 6.54
C PRO A 558 2.31 -0.92 6.25
N LEU A 559 3.05 -1.97 6.61
CA LEU A 559 2.64 -3.36 6.48
C LEU A 559 1.35 -3.63 7.26
N LEU A 560 1.33 -3.29 8.55
CA LEU A 560 0.17 -3.47 9.42
C LEU A 560 -1.03 -2.65 8.92
N PHE A 561 -0.78 -1.41 8.48
CA PHE A 561 -1.81 -0.55 7.91
C PHE A 561 -2.48 -1.21 6.69
N LYS A 562 -1.69 -1.69 5.72
CA LYS A 562 -2.17 -2.38 4.51
C LYS A 562 -3.00 -3.62 4.84
N GLN A 563 -2.58 -4.39 5.84
CA GLN A 563 -3.32 -5.57 6.30
C GLN A 563 -4.66 -5.22 6.96
N ILE A 564 -4.76 -4.07 7.64
CA ILE A 564 -6.01 -3.60 8.23
C ILE A 564 -6.97 -3.11 7.15
N ILE A 565 -6.54 -2.20 6.27
CA ILE A 565 -7.42 -1.67 5.21
C ILE A 565 -7.89 -2.76 4.25
N GLY A 566 -7.04 -3.77 4.00
CA GLY A 566 -7.37 -4.92 3.16
C GLY A 566 -8.48 -5.83 3.72
N ARG A 567 -8.97 -5.58 4.95
CA ARG A 567 -10.15 -6.24 5.51
C ARG A 567 -11.44 -5.63 4.98
N GLY A 568 -11.43 -4.32 4.78
CA GLY A 568 -12.54 -3.56 4.21
C GLY A 568 -12.62 -3.68 2.69
N SER A 569 -11.54 -4.08 2.01
CA SER A 569 -11.48 -4.15 0.54
C SER A 569 -12.29 -5.29 -0.07
N ARG A 570 -12.92 -6.18 0.71
CA ARG A 570 -13.72 -7.29 0.16
C ARG A 570 -15.10 -6.81 -0.27
N ILE A 571 -15.56 -7.31 -1.41
CA ILE A 571 -16.95 -7.12 -1.86
C ILE A 571 -17.81 -8.18 -1.17
N ASP A 572 -18.96 -7.76 -0.63
CA ASP A 572 -19.98 -8.67 -0.12
C ASP A 572 -21.32 -8.39 -0.81
N LYS A 573 -21.69 -9.27 -1.74
CA LYS A 573 -22.95 -9.16 -2.47
C LYS A 573 -24.17 -9.39 -1.57
N ALA A 574 -24.03 -10.17 -0.50
CA ALA A 574 -25.15 -10.47 0.40
C ALA A 574 -25.61 -9.22 1.17
N THR A 575 -24.67 -8.34 1.52
CA THR A 575 -24.94 -7.08 2.24
C THR A 575 -24.85 -5.84 1.33
N ASP A 576 -24.88 -6.02 0.01
CA ASP A 576 -24.77 -4.94 -0.99
C ASP A 576 -23.54 -4.03 -0.77
N LYS A 577 -22.45 -4.61 -0.28
CA LYS A 577 -21.22 -3.89 0.04
C LYS A 577 -20.25 -3.94 -1.15
N TYR A 578 -20.09 -2.79 -1.79
CA TYR A 578 -19.13 -2.58 -2.88
C TYR A 578 -18.03 -1.55 -2.57
N TRP A 579 -18.13 -0.88 -1.43
CA TRP A 579 -17.15 0.09 -0.95
C TRP A 579 -17.09 0.09 0.57
N PHE A 580 -16.13 0.79 1.16
CA PHE A 580 -16.01 0.96 2.61
C PHE A 580 -15.45 2.34 2.97
N ARG A 581 -15.57 2.73 4.24
CA ARG A 581 -15.04 3.99 4.78
C ARG A 581 -13.85 3.72 5.68
N ILE A 582 -12.87 4.61 5.61
CA ILE A 582 -11.76 4.69 6.54
C ILE A 582 -11.92 5.99 7.32
N ILE A 583 -12.17 5.88 8.62
CA ILE A 583 -12.31 7.03 9.53
C ILE A 583 -11.01 7.13 10.33
N ASP A 584 -10.24 8.19 10.09
CA ASP A 584 -8.88 8.33 10.57
C ASP A 584 -8.77 9.50 11.54
N TYR A 585 -8.72 9.21 12.84
CA TYR A 585 -8.55 10.21 13.90
C TYR A 585 -7.09 10.53 14.22
N THR A 586 -6.12 9.78 13.67
CA THR A 586 -4.71 9.85 14.10
C THR A 586 -3.74 10.12 12.95
N GLY A 587 -4.25 10.25 11.73
CA GLY A 587 -3.46 10.53 10.53
C GLY A 587 -2.71 9.32 9.99
N VAL A 588 -3.24 8.11 10.17
CA VAL A 588 -2.64 6.87 9.64
C VAL A 588 -2.64 6.83 8.11
N THR A 589 -3.64 7.45 7.48
CA THR A 589 -3.83 7.43 6.02
C THR A 589 -2.72 8.17 5.25
N LYS A 590 -1.75 8.77 5.92
CA LYS A 590 -0.48 9.20 5.31
C LYS A 590 0.38 8.03 4.80
N LEU A 591 0.12 6.81 5.27
CA LEU A 591 0.83 5.59 4.90
C LEU A 591 0.38 4.98 3.56
N PHE A 592 -0.62 5.57 2.90
CA PHE A 592 -1.03 5.16 1.56
C PHE A 592 0.08 5.43 0.54
N ASP A 593 0.40 4.45 -0.29
CA ASP A 593 1.35 4.56 -1.43
C ASP A 593 0.67 4.17 -2.76
N GLU A 594 1.46 4.01 -3.83
CA GLU A 594 0.99 3.60 -5.16
C GLU A 594 0.37 2.20 -5.19
N TRP A 595 0.78 1.30 -4.28
CA TRP A 595 0.23 -0.06 -4.21
C TRP A 595 -1.26 -0.05 -3.81
N ASP A 596 -1.65 0.94 -3.02
CA ASP A 596 -2.99 1.05 -2.48
C ASP A 596 -3.94 1.84 -3.37
N ARG A 597 -3.38 2.65 -4.28
CA ARG A 597 -4.13 3.63 -5.08
C ARG A 597 -4.33 3.13 -6.51
N PRO A 598 -5.53 3.36 -7.09
CA PRO A 598 -5.73 3.28 -8.53
C PRO A 598 -4.68 4.07 -9.31
N GLY A 599 -4.28 3.57 -10.49
CA GLY A 599 -3.15 4.12 -11.23
C GLY A 599 -3.27 5.63 -11.53
N GLN A 600 -2.31 6.42 -11.02
CA GLN A 600 -2.03 7.79 -11.47
C GLN A 600 -0.59 7.87 -11.95
N ARG A 601 -0.32 8.68 -12.99
CA ARG A 601 1.05 8.92 -13.47
C ARG A 601 1.87 9.60 -12.39
N VAL A 602 3.01 8.99 -12.07
CA VAL A 602 4.00 9.51 -11.13
C VAL A 602 4.63 10.77 -11.73
N ILE A 603 4.54 11.89 -11.03
CA ILE A 603 5.38 13.07 -11.29
C ILE A 603 6.52 12.98 -10.30
N GLU A 604 7.74 12.80 -10.80
CA GLU A 604 8.93 12.71 -9.96
C GLU A 604 9.26 14.04 -9.32
N ARG A 605 9.63 13.96 -8.04
CA ARG A 605 10.27 15.07 -7.33
C ARG A 605 11.76 15.02 -7.65
N PRO A 606 12.38 16.13 -8.07
CA PRO A 606 13.82 16.17 -8.29
C PRO A 606 14.55 15.87 -6.99
N GLN A 607 15.41 14.85 -7.00
CA GLN A 607 16.33 14.56 -5.90
C GLN A 607 17.56 15.45 -6.05
N GLY A 608 17.87 16.20 -4.99
CA GLY A 608 19.13 16.94 -4.88
C GLY A 608 20.34 16.00 -4.72
N PRO A 609 21.57 16.50 -4.89
CA PRO A 609 22.77 15.68 -4.82
C PRO A 609 22.93 14.98 -3.46
N PHE A 610 23.22 13.67 -3.51
CA PHE A 610 23.49 12.82 -2.33
C PHE A 610 24.98 12.80 -2.01
N THR A 611 25.50 13.91 -1.49
CA THR A 611 26.94 14.02 -1.16
C THR A 611 27.23 14.29 0.31
N ALA A 612 26.21 14.48 1.15
CA ALA A 612 26.40 14.71 2.57
C ALA A 612 26.75 13.41 3.33
N SER A 613 27.39 13.54 4.48
CA SER A 613 27.73 12.42 5.36
C SER A 613 27.44 12.74 6.83
N ILE A 614 27.12 11.73 7.64
CA ILE A 614 26.97 11.85 9.10
C ILE A 614 27.84 10.79 9.75
N SER A 615 28.64 11.16 10.74
CA SER A 615 29.35 10.22 11.59
C SER A 615 29.23 10.59 13.06
N GLY A 616 29.57 9.68 13.96
CA GLY A 616 29.35 9.94 15.38
C GLY A 616 29.64 8.75 16.27
N ARG A 617 29.45 8.92 17.58
CA ARG A 617 29.58 7.85 18.59
C ARG A 617 28.29 7.67 19.37
N VAL A 618 28.02 6.44 19.80
CA VAL A 618 26.88 6.14 20.69
C VAL A 618 27.40 5.92 22.10
N LEU A 619 26.82 6.64 23.06
CA LEU A 619 27.30 6.72 24.44
C LEU A 619 26.19 6.34 25.42
N HIS A 620 26.55 5.84 26.60
CA HIS A 620 25.62 5.68 27.71
C HIS A 620 25.38 7.05 28.36
N ALA A 621 24.12 7.49 28.46
CA ALA A 621 23.78 8.85 28.88
C ALA A 621 24.19 9.19 30.33
N GLN A 622 24.28 8.19 31.22
CA GLN A 622 24.64 8.38 32.63
C GLN A 622 26.13 8.10 32.92
N THR A 623 26.70 7.02 32.39
CA THR A 623 28.09 6.62 32.69
C THR A 623 29.10 7.19 31.69
N GLY A 624 28.65 7.61 30.50
CA GLY A 624 29.53 8.08 29.42
C GLY A 624 30.21 6.96 28.62
N ASP A 625 29.96 5.69 28.96
CA ASP A 625 30.58 4.54 28.29
C ASP A 625 30.16 4.40 26.83
N LEU A 626 31.08 3.96 25.96
CA LEU A 626 30.79 3.72 24.55
C LEU A 626 29.91 2.47 24.40
N ILE A 627 28.85 2.58 23.60
CA ILE A 627 27.93 1.47 23.33
C ILE A 627 28.31 0.80 22.01
N VAL A 628 28.93 -0.37 22.12
CA VAL A 628 29.35 -1.22 21.00
C VAL A 628 28.17 -2.06 20.49
N GLY A 629 27.99 -2.16 19.18
CA GLY A 629 26.92 -2.93 18.54
C GLY A 629 25.53 -2.28 18.56
N ALA A 630 25.44 -0.98 18.88
CA ALA A 630 24.19 -0.21 18.75
C ALA A 630 23.78 -0.10 17.27
N GLN A 631 22.50 -0.29 16.97
CA GLN A 631 21.95 -0.09 15.64
C GLN A 631 21.67 1.40 15.40
N VAL A 632 22.24 1.94 14.32
CA VAL A 632 22.07 3.32 13.88
C VAL A 632 21.47 3.30 12.49
N SER A 633 20.44 4.10 12.21
CA SER A 633 19.89 4.30 10.87
C SER A 633 19.57 5.78 10.61
N VAL A 634 19.64 6.22 9.36
CA VAL A 634 19.34 7.60 8.95
C VAL A 634 18.14 7.60 8.03
N ARG A 635 17.05 8.26 8.44
CA ARG A 635 15.86 8.45 7.63
C ARG A 635 15.97 9.78 6.86
N THR A 636 16.04 9.69 5.55
CA THR A 636 16.21 10.81 4.61
C THR A 636 14.89 11.28 3.98
N GLY A 637 13.80 10.52 4.17
CA GLY A 637 12.44 10.86 3.75
C GLY A 637 11.39 10.01 4.45
N PRO A 638 10.09 10.19 4.14
CA PRO A 638 9.00 9.45 4.81
C PRO A 638 9.15 7.94 4.73
N ASN A 639 9.68 7.42 3.61
CA ASN A 639 9.88 6.00 3.31
C ASN A 639 11.31 5.70 2.81
N THR A 640 12.30 6.47 3.25
CA THR A 640 13.69 6.31 2.78
C THR A 640 14.61 6.33 3.98
N GLN A 641 15.23 5.19 4.26
CA GLN A 641 16.14 5.00 5.38
C GLN A 641 17.43 4.29 4.92
N GLN A 642 18.57 4.79 5.36
CA GLN A 642 19.87 4.16 5.20
C GLN A 642 20.26 3.48 6.52
N GLY A 643 20.79 2.25 6.46
CA GLY A 643 21.07 1.42 7.63
C GLY A 643 19.91 0.43 7.95
N PRO A 644 19.97 -0.30 9.07
CA PRO A 644 20.83 -0.04 10.22
C PRO A 644 22.27 -0.52 10.03
N ILE A 645 23.22 0.32 10.42
CA ILE A 645 24.61 -0.09 10.66
C ILE A 645 24.81 -0.31 12.16
N ARG A 646 25.74 -1.19 12.52
CA ARG A 646 26.11 -1.40 13.93
C ARG A 646 27.33 -0.56 14.28
N THR A 647 27.34 0.02 15.47
CA THR A 647 28.53 0.72 15.97
C THR A 647 29.71 -0.24 16.12
N ASP A 648 30.90 0.24 15.77
CA ASP A 648 32.16 -0.52 15.84
C ASP A 648 32.68 -0.70 17.28
N SER A 649 33.89 -1.27 17.44
CA SER A 649 34.54 -1.45 18.74
C SER A 649 34.82 -0.16 19.51
N ASN A 650 34.72 1.00 18.85
CA ASN A 650 34.85 2.33 19.43
C ASN A 650 33.50 3.04 19.55
N GLY A 651 32.37 2.31 19.44
CA GLY A 651 31.02 2.87 19.52
C GLY A 651 30.68 3.82 18.37
N SER A 652 31.45 3.83 17.28
CA SER A 652 31.36 4.81 16.20
C SER A 652 30.50 4.33 15.02
N PHE A 653 29.90 5.26 14.27
CA PHE A 653 29.10 5.01 13.07
C PHE A 653 29.39 6.04 11.98
N LEU A 654 29.16 5.68 10.71
CA LEU A 654 29.33 6.55 9.53
C LEU A 654 28.27 6.24 8.47
N PHE A 655 27.61 7.28 7.97
CA PHE A 655 26.70 7.28 6.83
C PHE A 655 27.21 8.24 5.78
N GLU A 656 27.28 7.78 4.53
CA GLU A 656 27.73 8.55 3.37
C GLU A 656 26.64 8.58 2.30
N LYS A 657 26.69 9.57 1.40
CA LYS A 657 25.70 9.79 0.33
C LYS A 657 24.30 10.11 0.84
N LEU A 658 24.21 10.99 1.82
CA LEU A 658 22.96 11.54 2.34
C LEU A 658 22.56 12.79 1.54
N PRO A 659 21.25 13.08 1.41
CA PRO A 659 20.80 14.31 0.76
C PRO A 659 21.08 15.51 1.66
N ALA A 660 21.45 16.65 1.07
CA ALA A 660 21.55 17.91 1.82
C ALA A 660 20.17 18.33 2.34
N GLY A 661 20.07 18.63 3.64
CA GLY A 661 18.83 18.98 4.32
C GLY A 661 18.67 18.31 5.69
N THR A 662 17.45 18.35 6.24
CA THR A 662 17.16 17.75 7.55
C THR A 662 16.86 16.25 7.40
N VAL A 663 17.70 15.41 8.02
CA VAL A 663 17.50 13.95 8.09
C VAL A 663 17.25 13.53 9.53
N THR A 664 16.65 12.36 9.76
CA THR A 664 16.37 11.84 11.11
C THR A 664 17.26 10.64 11.41
N LEU A 665 18.24 10.82 12.29
CA LEU A 665 19.10 9.77 12.83
C LEU A 665 18.36 9.00 13.93
N ILE A 666 18.32 7.67 13.83
CA ILE A 666 17.61 6.76 14.73
C ILE A 666 18.65 5.82 15.33
N VAL A 667 18.71 5.71 16.65
CA VAL A 667 19.69 4.90 17.37
C VAL A 667 19.00 4.01 18.39
N SER A 668 19.30 2.72 18.38
CA SER A 668 18.78 1.73 19.32
C SER A 668 19.84 0.73 19.76
N ALA A 669 19.85 0.36 21.03
CA ALA A 669 20.71 -0.68 21.59
C ALA A 669 19.88 -1.56 22.56
N PRO A 670 20.16 -2.87 22.68
CA PRO A 670 19.46 -3.74 23.62
C PRO A 670 19.56 -3.23 25.06
N GLY A 671 18.43 -3.11 25.76
CA GLY A 671 18.38 -2.59 27.13
C GLY A 671 18.44 -1.05 27.22
N PHE A 672 18.29 -0.33 26.09
CA PHE A 672 18.26 1.13 26.03
C PHE A 672 17.03 1.64 25.27
N VAL A 673 16.52 2.80 25.70
CA VAL A 673 15.42 3.49 25.01
C VAL A 673 15.91 4.00 23.65
N ARG A 674 15.21 3.59 22.59
CA ARG A 674 15.44 4.08 21.22
C ARG A 674 15.38 5.61 21.18
N ARG A 675 16.34 6.23 20.51
CA ARG A 675 16.47 7.68 20.37
C ARG A 675 16.39 8.10 18.90
N GLU A 676 15.67 9.18 18.61
CA GLU A 676 15.59 9.78 17.28
C GLU A 676 16.05 11.25 17.37
N LEU A 677 16.87 11.68 16.41
CA LEU A 677 17.50 13.00 16.36
C LEU A 677 17.37 13.57 14.95
N LYS A 678 16.90 14.82 14.82
CA LYS A 678 16.96 15.53 13.55
C LYS A 678 18.36 16.13 13.38
N VAL A 679 19.01 15.85 12.27
CA VAL A 679 20.35 16.32 11.93
C VAL A 679 20.25 17.11 10.63
N GLU A 680 20.71 18.36 10.63
CA GLU A 680 20.87 19.13 9.40
C GLU A 680 22.19 18.76 8.73
N THR A 681 22.12 18.46 7.44
CA THR A 681 23.25 18.08 6.60
C THR A 681 23.41 19.06 5.44
N LEU A 682 24.65 19.32 5.03
CA LEU A 682 25.00 20.20 3.91
C LEU A 682 25.75 19.40 2.83
N GLU A 683 25.65 19.86 1.58
CA GLU A 683 26.33 19.25 0.43
C GLU A 683 27.84 19.16 0.68
N ASP A 684 28.44 18.01 0.35
CA ASP A 684 29.87 17.69 0.49
C ASP A 684 30.45 17.83 1.92
N GLN A 685 29.59 17.80 2.95
CA GLN A 685 30.03 17.92 4.35
C GLN A 685 29.75 16.66 5.19
N THR A 686 30.62 16.40 6.16
CA THR A 686 30.45 15.37 7.18
C THR A 686 30.04 16.01 8.51
N VAL A 687 28.84 15.69 9.01
CA VAL A 687 28.34 16.14 10.31
C VAL A 687 28.71 15.13 11.38
N GLN A 688 29.41 15.58 12.43
CA GLN A 688 29.81 14.75 13.58
C GLN A 688 28.80 14.90 14.73
N ILE A 689 28.23 13.80 15.26
CA ILE A 689 27.26 13.84 16.36
C ILE A 689 27.42 12.68 17.35
N ASP A 690 27.53 13.01 18.64
CA ASP A 690 27.49 12.01 19.71
C ASP A 690 26.05 11.78 20.20
N VAL A 691 25.64 10.51 20.30
CA VAL A 691 24.28 10.10 20.63
C VAL A 691 24.24 9.37 21.97
N PRO A 692 23.84 10.04 23.06
CA PRO A 692 23.64 9.38 24.36
C PRO A 692 22.34 8.55 24.38
N LEU A 693 22.39 7.30 24.85
CA LEU A 693 21.24 6.42 25.09
C LEU A 693 20.98 6.24 26.59
N LYS A 694 19.69 6.22 26.99
CA LYS A 694 19.26 5.98 28.38
C LYS A 694 18.83 4.51 28.55
N PRO A 695 19.13 3.84 29.67
CA PRO A 695 18.71 2.46 29.90
C PRO A 695 17.18 2.32 29.98
N GLU A 696 16.67 1.22 29.44
CA GLU A 696 15.25 0.89 29.35
C GLU A 696 14.71 0.47 30.73
N ARG A 697 13.69 1.17 31.25
CA ARG A 697 12.99 0.83 32.50
C ARG A 697 11.73 0.01 32.19
N LYS A 698 11.45 -1.02 32.99
CA LYS A 698 10.23 -1.85 32.84
C LYS A 698 8.97 -1.00 33.13
N GLY A 699 8.11 -0.91 32.11
CA GLY A 699 6.68 -0.59 32.17
C GLY A 699 6.26 0.47 33.19
N ALA A 700 6.55 1.75 32.89
CA ALA A 700 6.00 2.85 33.67
C ALA A 700 4.50 3.00 33.42
N ARG A 701 3.74 3.38 34.47
CA ARG A 701 2.30 3.69 34.34
C ARG A 701 2.11 4.94 33.46
N LYS A 702 1.00 5.08 32.74
CA LYS A 702 0.74 6.27 31.88
C LYS A 702 0.25 7.45 32.72
N ILE A 703 0.62 8.67 32.32
CA ILE A 703 0.00 9.90 32.87
C ILE A 703 -1.47 9.92 32.44
N LYS A 704 -2.38 10.35 33.30
CA LYS A 704 -3.80 10.48 32.95
C LYS A 704 -4.24 11.93 33.15
N VAL A 705 -4.87 12.53 32.13
CA VAL A 705 -5.39 13.89 32.22
C VAL A 705 -6.90 13.86 31.98
N VAL A 706 -7.68 14.40 32.91
CA VAL A 706 -9.14 14.40 32.90
C VAL A 706 -9.66 15.83 33.08
N GLY A 707 -10.76 16.19 32.43
CA GLY A 707 -11.33 17.54 32.49
C GLY A 707 -10.85 18.47 31.36
N LEU A 708 -10.28 17.92 30.28
CA LEU A 708 -9.87 18.71 29.12
C LEU A 708 -11.08 19.10 28.26
N THR A 709 -11.11 20.34 27.78
CA THR A 709 -12.01 20.74 26.70
C THR A 709 -11.42 20.30 25.36
N VAL A 710 -12.04 19.30 24.73
CA VAL A 710 -11.61 18.76 23.42
C VAL A 710 -12.73 18.94 22.41
N GLU A 711 -12.39 19.47 21.23
CA GLU A 711 -13.31 19.68 20.11
C GLU A 711 -12.76 19.06 18.82
N ILE A 712 -13.61 18.91 17.79
CA ILE A 712 -13.16 18.52 16.45
C ILE A 712 -12.67 19.79 15.74
N ALA A 713 -11.36 19.86 15.47
CA ALA A 713 -10.71 21.05 14.93
C ALA A 713 -10.70 21.09 13.40
N ASP A 714 -10.47 19.93 12.76
CA ASP A 714 -10.49 19.80 11.30
C ASP A 714 -11.23 18.50 10.93
N GLU A 715 -12.18 18.59 10.00
CA GLU A 715 -12.79 17.44 9.33
C GLU A 715 -12.59 17.59 7.82
N ALA A 716 -11.85 16.66 7.23
CA ALA A 716 -11.60 16.62 5.79
C ALA A 716 -12.11 15.29 5.24
N ILE A 717 -13.12 15.37 4.38
CA ILE A 717 -13.60 14.23 3.61
C ILE A 717 -12.78 14.17 2.33
N PHE A 718 -11.90 13.18 2.24
CA PHE A 718 -11.21 12.88 1.01
C PHE A 718 -12.13 12.00 0.18
N LEU A 719 -12.87 12.66 -0.72
CA LEU A 719 -13.45 12.00 -1.89
C LEU A 719 -12.32 11.77 -2.88
N VAL A 720 -11.94 10.51 -3.09
CA VAL A 720 -11.45 10.13 -4.41
C VAL A 720 -12.69 10.02 -5.29
N GLU A 721 -13.22 11.15 -5.74
CA GLU A 721 -14.23 11.31 -6.82
C GLU A 721 -14.84 12.72 -6.76
N SER A 722 -14.23 13.64 -7.51
CA SER A 722 -14.98 14.57 -8.37
C SER A 722 -16.20 15.32 -7.80
N THR A 723 -16.00 16.31 -6.91
CA THR A 723 -16.75 17.61 -6.79
C THR A 723 -18.22 17.77 -6.34
N GLY A 724 -18.95 16.79 -5.82
CA GLY A 724 -20.29 17.06 -5.23
C GLY A 724 -21.42 17.57 -6.16
N GLN A 725 -21.15 18.11 -7.34
CA GLN A 725 -21.60 17.55 -8.62
C GLN A 725 -20.50 16.60 -9.10
N GLN A 726 -20.76 15.54 -9.85
CA GLN A 726 -19.63 14.76 -10.38
C GLN A 726 -18.83 15.52 -11.46
N LEU A 727 -17.68 16.11 -11.10
CA LEU A 727 -16.70 16.74 -11.99
C LEU A 727 -15.34 16.09 -11.75
N THR A 728 -14.90 15.23 -12.68
CA THR A 728 -13.58 14.57 -12.71
C THR A 728 -12.45 15.50 -12.26
N LEU A 729 -11.29 14.96 -11.84
CA LEU A 729 -10.10 15.76 -11.52
C LEU A 729 -9.76 16.78 -12.63
N GLU A 730 -10.03 16.42 -13.88
CA GLU A 730 -9.93 17.29 -15.05
C GLU A 730 -10.99 18.41 -15.06
N GLN A 731 -12.27 18.09 -14.80
CA GLN A 731 -13.34 19.08 -14.73
C GLN A 731 -13.26 19.97 -13.48
N TYR A 732 -12.73 19.51 -12.33
CA TYR A 732 -12.42 20.36 -11.17
C TYR A 732 -11.25 21.30 -11.47
N ARG A 733 -10.24 20.80 -12.18
CA ARG A 733 -9.12 21.62 -12.67
C ARG A 733 -9.61 22.71 -13.62
N ASP A 734 -10.52 22.37 -14.53
CA ASP A 734 -11.10 23.33 -15.47
C ASP A 734 -12.06 24.32 -14.80
N TYR A 735 -12.89 23.87 -13.85
CA TYR A 735 -13.73 24.74 -13.02
C TYR A 735 -12.88 25.74 -12.22
N THR A 736 -11.85 25.23 -11.54
CA THR A 736 -10.88 26.04 -10.78
C THR A 736 -10.18 27.04 -11.70
N ARG A 737 -9.69 26.58 -12.87
CA ARG A 737 -9.06 27.43 -13.88
C ARG A 737 -9.99 28.56 -14.32
N GLN A 738 -11.24 28.27 -14.66
CA GLN A 738 -12.21 29.29 -15.09
C GLN A 738 -12.47 30.34 -14.02
N LYS A 739 -12.62 29.92 -12.75
CA LYS A 739 -12.84 30.84 -11.62
C LYS A 739 -11.62 31.72 -11.37
N ILE A 740 -10.41 31.18 -11.45
CA ILE A 740 -9.19 31.98 -11.31
C ILE A 740 -9.02 32.95 -12.49
N ILE A 741 -9.34 32.54 -13.73
CA ILE A 741 -9.29 33.44 -14.91
C ILE A 741 -10.25 34.63 -14.75
N GLN A 742 -11.45 34.41 -14.18
CA GLN A 742 -12.42 35.48 -13.95
C GLN A 742 -11.90 36.52 -12.94
N ALA A 743 -11.22 36.08 -11.89
CA ALA A 743 -10.68 36.96 -10.85
C ALA A 743 -9.30 37.56 -11.20
N ALA A 744 -8.49 36.83 -11.96
CA ALA A 744 -7.12 37.19 -12.34
C ALA A 744 -6.86 36.77 -13.80
N PRO A 745 -7.21 37.61 -14.80
CA PRO A 745 -7.15 37.24 -16.22
C PRO A 745 -5.73 37.03 -16.77
N THR A 746 -4.72 37.58 -16.08
CA THR A 746 -3.31 37.51 -16.49
C THR A 746 -2.44 37.13 -15.31
N ARG A 747 -1.27 36.54 -15.60
CA ARG A 747 -0.26 36.21 -14.58
C ARG A 747 0.20 37.44 -13.78
N LYS A 748 0.23 38.60 -14.45
CA LYS A 748 0.50 39.90 -13.82
C LYS A 748 -0.60 40.29 -12.82
N ALA A 749 -1.88 40.16 -13.22
CA ALA A 749 -3.00 40.42 -12.32
C ALA A 749 -3.01 39.47 -11.11
N LEU A 750 -2.71 38.18 -11.31
CA LEU A 750 -2.61 37.22 -10.21
C LEU A 750 -1.49 37.61 -9.22
N ARG A 751 -0.33 38.06 -9.73
CA ARG A 751 0.78 38.56 -8.90
C ARG A 751 0.40 39.80 -8.11
N GLU A 752 -0.26 40.78 -8.74
CA GLU A 752 -0.70 42.02 -8.08
C GLU A 752 -1.71 41.75 -6.95
N ILE A 753 -2.56 40.73 -7.12
CA ILE A 753 -3.44 40.23 -6.05
C ILE A 753 -2.61 39.56 -4.96
N TRP A 754 -1.63 38.74 -5.32
CA TRP A 754 -0.90 37.89 -4.39
C TRP A 754 0.07 38.64 -3.46
N ILE A 755 0.73 39.68 -3.96
CA ILE A 755 1.67 40.49 -3.18
C ILE A 755 0.93 41.39 -2.19
N ASN A 756 -0.29 41.81 -2.51
CA ASN A 756 -1.10 42.64 -1.64
C ASN A 756 -1.89 41.76 -0.64
N ASN A 757 -1.56 41.86 0.65
CA ASN A 757 -2.16 41.04 1.70
C ASN A 757 -3.71 41.10 1.75
N GLU A 758 -4.30 42.29 1.63
CA GLU A 758 -5.75 42.47 1.66
C GLU A 758 -6.44 41.88 0.43
N LYS A 759 -5.86 42.10 -0.77
CA LYS A 759 -6.38 41.50 -2.01
C LYS A 759 -6.23 39.98 -2.00
N ARG A 760 -5.10 39.45 -1.52
CA ARG A 760 -4.84 38.01 -1.38
C ARG A 760 -5.86 37.35 -0.45
N LYS A 761 -6.11 37.92 0.73
CA LYS A 761 -7.10 37.38 1.68
C LYS A 761 -8.49 37.32 1.07
N ARG A 762 -8.95 38.41 0.45
CA ARG A 762 -10.27 38.45 -0.22
C ARG A 762 -10.36 37.43 -1.35
N PHE A 763 -9.31 37.31 -2.15
CA PHE A 763 -9.24 36.34 -3.24
C PHE A 763 -9.29 34.89 -2.73
N LEU A 764 -8.55 34.56 -1.67
CA LEU A 764 -8.60 33.24 -1.03
C LEU A 764 -9.97 32.95 -0.39
N GLU A 765 -10.61 33.94 0.22
CA GLU A 765 -11.97 33.82 0.75
C GLU A 765 -13.00 33.59 -0.36
N GLU A 766 -12.87 34.27 -1.50
CA GLU A 766 -13.74 34.10 -2.65
C GLU A 766 -13.60 32.71 -3.29
N LEU A 767 -12.37 32.20 -3.39
CA LEU A 767 -12.11 30.83 -3.80
C LEU A 767 -12.74 29.82 -2.82
N ARG A 768 -12.57 30.02 -1.51
CA ARG A 768 -13.19 29.16 -0.48
C ARG A 768 -14.72 29.18 -0.55
N ARG A 769 -15.33 30.35 -0.77
CA ARG A 769 -16.80 30.48 -0.98
C ARG A 769 -17.30 29.79 -2.25
N SER A 770 -16.39 29.48 -3.18
CA SER A 770 -16.67 28.78 -4.43
C SER A 770 -16.23 27.30 -4.37
N ASP A 771 -16.01 26.75 -3.17
CA ASP A 771 -15.54 25.38 -2.89
C ASP A 771 -14.17 25.05 -3.52
N ILE A 772 -13.32 26.06 -3.71
CA ILE A 772 -11.95 25.92 -4.21
C ILE A 772 -10.99 26.06 -3.04
N HIS A 773 -10.28 24.97 -2.73
CA HIS A 773 -9.26 24.92 -1.69
C HIS A 773 -7.87 24.70 -2.33
N PRO A 774 -7.02 25.73 -2.42
CA PRO A 774 -5.68 25.61 -3.02
C PRO A 774 -4.80 24.53 -2.37
N ASP A 775 -4.90 24.35 -1.06
CA ASP A 775 -4.16 23.30 -0.35
C ASP A 775 -4.61 21.88 -0.76
N VAL A 776 -5.90 21.73 -1.08
CA VAL A 776 -6.47 20.49 -1.62
C VAL A 776 -6.02 20.28 -3.06
N LEU A 777 -5.98 21.34 -3.88
CA LEU A 777 -5.42 21.30 -5.23
C LEU A 777 -3.95 20.89 -5.23
N ALA A 778 -3.17 21.37 -4.26
CA ALA A 778 -1.78 21.01 -4.06
C ALA A 778 -1.67 19.50 -3.80
N GLU A 779 -2.52 18.95 -2.93
CA GLU A 779 -2.53 17.51 -2.59
C GLU A 779 -3.02 16.64 -3.76
N VAL A 780 -4.04 17.11 -4.48
CA VAL A 780 -4.60 16.44 -5.66
C VAL A 780 -3.61 16.39 -6.83
N LEU A 781 -2.77 17.42 -7.00
CA LEU A 781 -1.73 17.47 -8.02
C LEU A 781 -0.39 16.85 -7.58
N ASN A 782 -0.31 16.30 -6.36
CA ASN A 782 0.91 15.80 -5.74
C ASN A 782 2.02 16.87 -5.57
N GLN A 783 1.60 18.10 -5.25
CA GLN A 783 2.40 19.32 -5.14
C GLN A 783 2.28 19.97 -3.76
N ASN A 784 2.26 19.16 -2.67
CA ASN A 784 2.09 19.63 -1.27
C ASN A 784 3.10 20.69 -0.79
N GLU A 785 4.27 20.72 -1.43
CA GLU A 785 5.34 21.65 -1.09
C GLU A 785 5.36 22.88 -2.01
N ALA A 786 4.53 22.88 -3.07
CA ALA A 786 4.39 24.01 -3.97
C ALA A 786 3.99 25.27 -3.21
N ASP A 787 4.56 26.39 -3.62
CA ASP A 787 4.01 27.67 -3.22
C ASP A 787 2.62 27.84 -3.87
N MET A 788 1.67 28.31 -3.07
CA MET A 788 0.28 28.42 -3.48
C MET A 788 0.09 29.40 -4.66
N TYR A 789 0.94 30.43 -4.81
CA TYR A 789 0.95 31.28 -6.00
C TYR A 789 1.29 30.48 -7.25
N ASP A 790 2.36 29.68 -7.19
CA ASP A 790 2.86 28.92 -8.33
C ASP A 790 1.90 27.81 -8.72
N LEU A 791 1.23 27.20 -7.75
CA LEU A 791 0.17 26.23 -8.00
C LEU A 791 -0.98 26.85 -8.81
N LEU A 792 -1.48 28.03 -8.39
CA LEU A 792 -2.54 28.73 -9.10
C LEU A 792 -2.08 29.24 -10.46
N ALA A 793 -0.83 29.71 -10.57
CA ALA A 793 -0.26 30.17 -11.82
C ALA A 793 -0.04 29.01 -12.82
N TYR A 794 0.38 27.84 -12.36
CA TYR A 794 0.48 26.62 -13.17
C TYR A 794 -0.88 26.19 -13.71
N LEU A 795 -1.90 26.16 -12.84
CA LEU A 795 -3.25 25.77 -13.20
C LEU A 795 -3.82 26.63 -14.33
N VAL A 796 -3.60 27.94 -14.30
CA VAL A 796 -4.21 28.86 -15.26
C VAL A 796 -3.32 29.15 -16.46
N PHE A 797 -2.04 29.42 -16.23
CA PHE A 797 -1.12 29.96 -17.23
C PHE A 797 -0.06 28.96 -17.67
N GLY A 798 -0.05 27.73 -17.14
CA GLY A 798 0.98 26.74 -17.45
C GLY A 798 2.37 27.11 -16.94
N ALA A 799 2.45 28.01 -15.95
CA ALA A 799 3.71 28.44 -15.35
C ALA A 799 4.40 27.30 -14.60
N PRO A 800 5.74 27.27 -14.52
CA PRO A 800 6.46 26.25 -13.76
C PRO A 800 6.09 26.31 -12.28
N ILE A 801 5.78 25.15 -11.68
CA ILE A 801 5.53 25.02 -10.25
C ILE A 801 6.86 25.14 -9.50
N ARG A 802 6.90 25.94 -8.45
CA ARG A 802 8.04 26.00 -7.52
C ARG A 802 7.59 25.71 -6.10
N THR A 803 8.45 25.07 -5.33
CA THR A 803 8.21 24.84 -3.91
C THR A 803 8.46 26.10 -3.09
N ARG A 804 7.87 26.15 -1.88
CA ARG A 804 8.18 27.21 -0.90
C ARG A 804 9.67 27.24 -0.54
N SER A 805 10.31 26.07 -0.49
CA SER A 805 11.75 25.95 -0.30
C SER A 805 12.56 26.52 -1.46
N GLU A 806 12.18 26.22 -2.70
CA GLU A 806 12.82 26.77 -3.90
C GLU A 806 12.66 28.29 -3.98
N ARG A 807 11.48 28.83 -3.65
CA ARG A 807 11.26 30.30 -3.59
C ARG A 807 12.14 30.96 -2.53
N ALA A 808 12.22 30.37 -1.34
CA ALA A 808 13.07 30.90 -0.27
C ALA A 808 14.57 30.85 -0.66
N ALA A 809 15.02 29.78 -1.30
CA ALA A 809 16.40 29.65 -1.79
C ALA A 809 16.70 30.65 -2.92
N ALA A 810 15.79 30.81 -3.89
CA ALA A 810 15.92 31.77 -4.98
C ALA A 810 15.99 33.21 -4.45
N PHE A 811 15.15 33.56 -3.47
CA PHE A 811 15.21 34.85 -2.78
C PHE A 811 16.59 35.05 -2.14
N ARG A 812 17.09 34.07 -1.37
CA ARG A 812 18.40 34.16 -0.71
C ARG A 812 19.52 34.40 -1.71
N ASN A 813 19.49 33.70 -2.85
CA ASN A 813 20.55 33.80 -3.85
C ASN A 813 20.49 35.11 -4.63
N ARG A 814 19.31 35.55 -5.04
CA ARG A 814 19.12 36.75 -5.87
C ARG A 814 19.24 38.05 -5.08
N GLU A 815 18.66 38.10 -3.87
CA GLU A 815 18.47 39.34 -3.10
C GLU A 815 19.63 39.63 -2.13
N GLN A 816 20.85 39.22 -2.48
CA GLN A 816 22.05 39.42 -1.64
C GLN A 816 22.32 40.90 -1.34
N ALA A 817 22.09 41.80 -2.31
CA ALA A 817 22.23 43.24 -2.11
C ALA A 817 21.20 43.78 -1.10
N PHE A 818 19.95 43.30 -1.17
CA PHE A 818 18.90 43.62 -0.20
C PHE A 818 19.27 43.11 1.20
N LEU A 819 19.75 41.87 1.33
CA LEU A 819 20.17 41.32 2.63
C LEU A 819 21.37 42.08 3.24
N ARG A 820 22.31 42.54 2.41
CA ARG A 820 23.51 43.26 2.85
C ARG A 820 23.23 44.67 3.36
N ARG A 821 22.17 45.33 2.90
CA ARG A 821 21.80 46.69 3.34
C ARG A 821 21.23 46.73 4.77
N HIS A 822 20.78 45.60 5.30
CA HIS A 822 20.25 45.47 6.65
C HIS A 822 21.35 45.09 7.66
N SER A 823 21.21 45.55 8.90
CA SER A 823 22.10 45.20 10.01
C SER A 823 22.07 43.69 10.30
N GLU A 824 23.09 43.16 10.98
CA GLU A 824 23.20 41.71 11.23
C GLU A 824 21.96 41.13 11.92
N ASN A 825 21.44 41.81 12.95
CA ASN A 825 20.23 41.40 13.65
C ASN A 825 18.99 41.46 12.75
N ALA A 826 18.85 42.51 11.93
CA ALA A 826 17.75 42.62 10.98
C ALA A 826 17.83 41.54 9.89
N ARG A 827 19.03 41.18 9.43
CA ARG A 827 19.25 40.10 8.47
C ARG A 827 18.84 38.74 9.05
N GLN A 828 19.20 38.45 10.29
CA GLN A 828 18.77 37.21 10.97
C GLN A 828 17.25 37.12 11.07
N VAL A 829 16.57 38.24 11.34
CA VAL A 829 15.10 38.30 11.32
C VAL A 829 14.54 37.97 9.94
N ILE A 830 15.09 38.54 8.86
CA ILE A 830 14.66 38.24 7.50
C ILE A 830 14.86 36.75 7.17
N LEU A 831 16.00 36.17 7.54
CA LEU A 831 16.28 34.74 7.29
C LEU A 831 15.33 33.82 8.05
N ALA A 832 15.02 34.15 9.31
CA ALA A 832 14.05 33.42 10.12
C ALA A 832 12.62 33.54 9.56
N LEU A 833 12.25 34.71 9.02
CA LEU A 833 10.96 34.92 8.35
C LEU A 833 10.85 34.05 7.09
N LEU A 834 11.94 33.91 6.33
CA LEU A 834 12.00 33.00 5.19
C LEU A 834 11.84 31.53 5.61
N GLU A 835 12.36 31.12 6.77
CA GLU A 835 12.11 29.77 7.30
C GLU A 835 10.64 29.56 7.73
N LYS A 836 9.99 30.59 8.30
CA LYS A 836 8.54 30.54 8.54
C LYS A 836 7.74 30.45 7.25
N TYR A 837 8.13 31.22 6.23
CA TYR A 837 7.57 31.13 4.89
C TYR A 837 7.72 29.72 4.28
N ARG A 838 8.86 29.05 4.47
CA ARG A 838 9.03 27.65 4.03
C ARG A 838 8.04 26.71 4.69
N ALA A 839 7.76 26.91 5.97
CA ALA A 839 6.87 26.06 6.75
C ALA A 839 5.37 26.27 6.44
N GLY A 840 4.91 27.52 6.31
CA GLY A 840 3.47 27.84 6.17
C GLY A 840 3.11 28.78 5.02
N GLY A 841 4.05 29.10 4.13
CA GLY A 841 3.82 29.97 2.98
C GLY A 841 3.73 31.45 3.35
N VAL A 842 3.23 32.26 2.42
CA VAL A 842 3.19 33.73 2.56
C VAL A 842 2.29 34.22 3.71
N GLU A 843 1.35 33.38 4.17
CA GLU A 843 0.47 33.69 5.31
C GLU A 843 1.23 33.75 6.64
N GLU A 844 2.39 33.11 6.73
CA GLU A 844 3.29 33.21 7.90
C GLU A 844 4.04 34.55 7.96
N LEU A 845 4.01 35.35 6.90
CA LEU A 845 4.68 36.66 6.86
C LEU A 845 3.76 37.80 7.36
N GLN A 846 2.99 37.52 8.43
CA GLN A 846 2.10 38.49 9.07
C GLN A 846 2.66 38.95 10.43
N PRO A 847 2.26 40.12 10.95
CA PRO A 847 2.76 40.63 12.24
C PRO A 847 2.65 39.66 13.42
N LYS A 848 1.69 38.73 13.38
CA LYS A 848 1.54 37.67 14.39
C LYS A 848 2.74 36.73 14.46
N VAL A 849 3.53 36.58 13.39
CA VAL A 849 4.71 35.71 13.37
C VAL A 849 5.72 36.07 14.44
N PHE A 850 5.78 37.34 14.85
CA PHE A 850 6.72 37.82 15.86
C PHE A 850 6.37 37.39 17.29
N SER A 851 5.21 36.77 17.53
CA SER A 851 4.90 36.10 18.80
C SER A 851 5.42 34.67 18.87
N LEU A 852 5.92 34.12 17.75
CA LEU A 852 6.45 32.76 17.62
C LEU A 852 7.97 32.72 17.79
N SER A 853 8.53 31.57 18.18
CA SER A 853 9.99 31.36 18.22
C SER A 853 10.58 31.34 16.79
N PRO A 854 11.77 31.94 16.53
CA PRO A 854 12.68 32.56 17.51
C PRO A 854 12.40 34.04 17.82
N PHE A 855 11.44 34.67 17.14
CA PHE A 855 11.18 36.11 17.29
C PHE A 855 10.76 36.53 18.69
N ARG A 856 10.00 35.68 19.41
CA ARG A 856 9.62 35.93 20.81
C ARG A 856 10.85 36.04 21.72
N GLU A 857 11.82 35.15 21.55
CA GLU A 857 13.07 35.13 22.32
C GLU A 857 13.94 36.38 22.02
N TRP A 858 13.78 36.92 20.81
CA TRP A 858 14.40 38.19 20.40
C TRP A 858 13.65 39.43 20.88
N GLY A 859 12.65 39.28 21.76
CA GLY A 859 11.86 40.39 22.32
C GLY A 859 10.61 40.76 21.52
N GLY A 860 10.20 39.89 20.59
CA GLY A 860 8.98 40.03 19.79
C GLY A 860 8.98 41.27 18.90
N ALA A 861 7.79 41.63 18.39
CA ALA A 861 7.63 42.77 17.48
C ALA A 861 8.19 44.08 18.07
N PHE A 862 8.07 44.28 19.39
CA PHE A 862 8.49 45.49 20.07
C PHE A 862 10.00 45.76 20.00
N ARG A 863 10.82 44.71 20.13
CA ARG A 863 12.29 44.86 20.04
C ARG A 863 12.77 44.77 18.59
N ILE A 864 12.14 43.91 17.79
CA ILE A 864 12.49 43.68 16.38
C ILE A 864 12.31 44.95 15.55
N GLN A 865 11.23 45.71 15.75
CA GLN A 865 10.98 46.95 14.99
C GLN A 865 12.12 47.96 15.07
N ASN A 866 12.86 48.02 16.19
CA ASN A 866 13.98 48.94 16.37
C ASN A 866 15.16 48.61 15.42
N TRP A 867 15.31 47.35 15.03
CA TRP A 867 16.34 46.91 14.09
C TRP A 867 16.03 47.29 12.64
N PHE A 868 14.80 47.70 12.36
CA PHE A 868 14.34 48.15 11.03
C PHE A 868 14.02 49.65 10.99
N GLY A 869 14.38 50.43 12.02
CA GLY A 869 14.12 51.87 12.06
C GLY A 869 12.72 52.25 12.57
N GLY A 870 12.05 51.36 13.30
CA GLY A 870 10.71 51.55 13.86
C GLY A 870 9.64 50.68 13.21
N ALA A 871 8.40 50.82 13.68
CA ALA A 871 7.26 50.01 13.21
C ALA A 871 7.01 50.16 11.70
N GLU A 872 7.10 51.39 11.18
CA GLU A 872 6.94 51.67 9.75
C GLU A 872 8.04 51.03 8.90
N GLY A 873 9.29 51.06 9.39
CA GLY A 873 10.41 50.44 8.70
C GLY A 873 10.31 48.91 8.63
N LEU A 874 9.81 48.29 9.72
CA LEU A 874 9.53 46.85 9.74
C LEU A 874 8.38 46.48 8.78
N ALA A 875 7.28 47.24 8.78
CA ALA A 875 6.15 47.02 7.89
C ALA A 875 6.56 47.13 6.41
N ARG A 876 7.30 48.20 6.06
CA ARG A 876 7.85 48.40 4.71
C ARG A 876 8.78 47.27 4.29
N THR A 877 9.60 46.77 5.21
CA THR A 877 10.51 45.65 4.93
C THR A 877 9.75 44.34 4.70
N LEU A 878 8.67 44.09 5.44
CA LEU A 878 7.81 42.91 5.22
C LEU A 878 7.10 42.96 3.86
N GLU A 879 6.62 44.14 3.45
CA GLU A 879 6.05 44.34 2.11
C GLU A 879 7.11 44.10 1.03
N GLU A 880 8.30 44.66 1.19
CA GLU A 880 9.40 44.50 0.24
C GLU A 880 9.90 43.05 0.15
N ILE A 881 9.89 42.30 1.26
CA ILE A 881 10.16 40.84 1.25
C ILE A 881 9.10 40.12 0.43
N GLN A 882 7.82 40.40 0.62
CA GLN A 882 6.75 39.76 -0.15
C GLN A 882 6.85 40.10 -1.64
N GLU A 883 7.13 41.35 -2.00
CA GLU A 883 7.38 41.76 -3.39
C GLU A 883 8.56 41.03 -4.02
N ARG A 884 9.66 40.90 -3.28
CA ARG A 884 10.88 40.24 -3.75
C ARG A 884 10.75 38.72 -3.75
N ILE A 885 9.88 38.09 -2.94
CA ILE A 885 9.60 36.65 -3.07
C ILE A 885 8.97 36.33 -4.43
N TYR A 886 8.20 37.26 -5.00
CA TYR A 886 7.53 37.12 -6.30
C TYR A 886 7.99 38.21 -7.28
N PRO A 887 9.14 38.10 -7.96
CA PRO A 887 9.70 39.15 -8.84
C PRO A 887 8.87 39.38 -10.12
N GLU A 888 9.00 40.57 -10.73
CA GLU A 888 8.31 40.91 -12.00
C GLU A 888 8.87 40.19 -13.23
N GLU A 889 10.18 39.92 -13.25
CA GLU A 889 10.88 39.26 -14.37
C GLU A 889 10.36 37.85 -14.66
N GLU A 890 9.73 37.19 -13.68
CA GLU A 890 9.12 35.87 -13.83
C GLU A 890 7.77 35.88 -14.56
N VAL A 891 7.19 37.06 -14.81
CA VAL A 891 5.87 37.24 -15.44
C VAL A 891 5.97 37.52 -16.95
N ALA A 892 7.17 37.81 -17.45
CA ALA A 892 7.44 38.21 -18.83
C ALA A 892 7.78 37.03 -19.75
N VAL A 893 6.90 36.01 -19.84
CA VAL A 893 6.91 34.99 -20.92
C VAL A 893 5.48 34.61 -21.24
#